data_AF-L2GWZ7-F1
#
_entry.id   AF-L2GWZ7-F1
#
_cell.length_a   1.000
_cell.length_b   1.000
_cell.length_c   1.000
_cell.angle_alpha   90.00
_cell.angle_beta   90.00
_cell.angle_gamma   90.00
#
_symmetry.space_group_name_H-M   'P 1'
#
loop_
_entity.id
_entity.type
_entity.pdbx_description
1 polymer ?
#
loop_
_entity_poly.entity_id
_entity_poly.type
_entity_poly.pdbx_seq_one_letter_code
_entity_poly.pdbx_strand_id
1 'polypeptide(L)'
;MQFDVCNYIKVAMKYVLVFVPNLHTQNEEYLVFNNLHETGLENYLSTCESTQVVSSVPRELRISVKSESVLEGSENTAEVRKKHFTCYIGEIFGLGGSKCKSYQDFIDTNVNDMSFTIVKVPLSMSLFKKISNISRHTASDFTFDDIYDMFVQLFPFKDKQALCALAVVFHLQKNSDLTAELKRCYVAQDKSKFDEKIKYLSTHIFSSSTNSDSFLSIINRILEFYSFSDKDEIMVRYQDNEFIELFIVAELADFSLRFMFTHVEISYNRLVNNADILVKQLSDDHFQYPLTLCIEEIEGTLEEDDPCEYLRSNSSDSTSGSDSDDYGGIGFRSLRNSPRSEKETLVHAIGLISDVVCSMGGRVQKVILELNRFATAIDSSCFSRIDSLSVIRCTDCSAEFLASLPCNAAQIVANFNNSFARSVTELYQNAASVQYNENTFYNDLTFMGRQKHIEICSSAINGSLIFLPENDYECISLISVYGVVYLSGIAGFGQILLTRTDTTSKLHYEKKEPGKSLFELKSAQIFDQIVVDADIGSVILHMVELDLGTSIVFSSTNMHVEVSESRGLLDMTSFIGTVVFIDRTMKLKISSTQDKHSELSHIELSGINFRDNVVLRDVFEEIDLKYVFIDKKSSLTVNMSCKELVIERCTGMIDLTRVHQLDKVKITFALQEHIRFKFAEPVHVRHLHLHRVCNGVDEMEMLFSNFVKIEYLQITDEDGYEYSGDVASYAKDLKWFFFDHEHTEGSSVSSSRHSLNEQNSRLDLISYMKLSLLINSLWCTLVHETIKELDLGAIVVMKENWKSLSSLANLRILKICVENLTTEFFVCLPPGIRLLELSCIATRGKYWSVEDIYYHSVTRIPLPNLRVLVIEANYLAMLRCLSSLPPSLEAIQVRYTHAPIIHSLITEHKLKIRELYIYDGVERDYSRYSDGFMTEKGSVDFARMLAEHVDFNSLEYLGIVTLCGLTVLNPLTFEVLDQNN
;
A
#
# COMPACT_ATOMS: atom_id res chain seq x y z
N MET A 1 5.81 3.38 -9.18
CA MET A 1 4.87 2.59 -10.02
C MET A 1 5.72 1.81 -11.00
N GLN A 2 5.76 0.47 -10.97
CA GLN A 2 6.62 -0.33 -11.86
C GLN A 2 5.84 -0.60 -13.16
N PHE A 3 6.30 -0.03 -14.28
CA PHE A 3 5.66 -0.25 -15.59
C PHE A 3 6.14 -1.59 -16.16
N ASP A 4 5.31 -2.64 -16.06
CA ASP A 4 5.59 -3.94 -16.67
C ASP A 4 4.77 -4.10 -17.96
N VAL A 5 5.46 -4.13 -19.11
CA VAL A 5 4.87 -4.40 -20.44
C VAL A 5 4.13 -5.76 -20.44
N CYS A 6 4.50 -6.70 -19.57
CA CYS A 6 3.75 -7.94 -19.39
C CYS A 6 2.41 -7.70 -18.71
N ASN A 7 2.34 -6.85 -17.68
CA ASN A 7 1.06 -6.45 -17.08
C ASN A 7 0.17 -5.73 -18.10
N TYR A 8 0.76 -4.92 -18.98
CA TYR A 8 0.04 -4.26 -20.09
C TYR A 8 -0.66 -5.25 -21.05
N ILE A 9 -0.08 -6.44 -21.30
CA ILE A 9 -0.69 -7.49 -22.14
C ILE A 9 -1.61 -8.42 -21.34
N LYS A 10 -1.34 -8.61 -20.04
CA LYS A 10 -2.20 -9.37 -19.12
C LYS A 10 -3.58 -8.73 -18.95
N VAL A 11 -3.69 -7.41 -19.17
CA VAL A 11 -4.96 -6.69 -19.19
C VAL A 11 -5.70 -7.00 -20.50
N ALA A 12 -6.34 -8.17 -20.55
CA ALA A 12 -7.30 -8.52 -21.59
C ALA A 12 -8.53 -7.60 -21.57
N MET A 13 -8.75 -6.84 -20.49
CA MET A 13 -9.94 -6.02 -20.25
C MET A 13 -9.59 -4.53 -20.24
N LYS A 14 -10.09 -3.75 -21.21
CA LYS A 14 -9.95 -2.28 -21.20
C LYS A 14 -11.21 -1.64 -20.61
N TYR A 15 -11.03 -0.58 -19.83
CA TYR A 15 -12.14 0.23 -19.31
C TYR A 15 -12.35 1.44 -20.20
N VAL A 16 -13.50 1.51 -20.86
CA VAL A 16 -13.90 2.65 -21.70
C VAL A 16 -14.85 3.52 -20.89
N LEU A 17 -14.33 4.61 -20.33
CA LEU A 17 -15.10 5.59 -19.58
C LEU A 17 -15.79 6.55 -20.54
N VAL A 18 -17.12 6.53 -20.61
CA VAL A 18 -17.90 7.37 -21.52
C VAL A 18 -18.56 8.49 -20.72
N PHE A 19 -18.20 9.74 -21.00
CA PHE A 19 -18.60 10.92 -20.23
C PHE A 19 -19.89 11.55 -20.77
N VAL A 20 -20.57 12.32 -19.92
CA VAL A 20 -21.75 13.08 -20.32
C VAL A 20 -21.33 14.17 -21.31
N PRO A 21 -21.96 14.26 -22.49
CA PRO A 21 -21.62 15.28 -23.48
C PRO A 21 -21.87 16.68 -22.91
N ASN A 22 -20.91 17.58 -23.13
CA ASN A 22 -21.11 18.99 -22.81
C ASN A 22 -22.23 19.57 -23.71
N LEU A 23 -23.01 20.53 -23.22
CA LEU A 23 -24.11 21.18 -23.97
C LEU A 23 -23.69 21.71 -25.35
N HIS A 24 -22.40 21.99 -25.53
CA HIS A 24 -21.82 22.48 -26.77
C HIS A 24 -21.33 21.40 -27.73
N THR A 25 -21.30 20.13 -27.31
CA THR A 25 -20.74 19.01 -28.09
C THR A 25 -21.73 17.86 -28.14
N GLN A 26 -22.28 17.54 -29.31
CA GLN A 26 -23.19 16.40 -29.47
C GLN A 26 -22.49 15.04 -29.40
N ASN A 27 -21.15 15.02 -29.41
CA ASN A 27 -20.37 13.78 -29.39
C ASN A 27 -20.07 13.37 -27.95
N GLU A 28 -20.23 12.09 -27.66
CA GLU A 28 -19.80 11.48 -26.39
C GLU A 28 -18.27 11.55 -26.27
N GLU A 29 -17.79 12.18 -25.20
CA GLU A 29 -16.36 12.15 -24.86
C GLU A 29 -16.06 10.83 -24.15
N TYR A 30 -14.88 10.26 -24.38
CA TYR A 30 -14.49 9.02 -23.70
C TYR A 30 -13.00 8.98 -23.38
N LEU A 31 -12.66 8.23 -22.33
CA LEU A 31 -11.31 7.85 -21.93
C LEU A 31 -11.19 6.33 -21.94
N VAL A 32 -9.99 5.82 -22.21
CA VAL A 32 -9.70 4.39 -22.14
C VAL A 32 -8.59 4.18 -21.12
N PHE A 33 -8.84 3.32 -20.14
CA PHE A 33 -7.89 2.94 -19.10
C PHE A 33 -7.63 1.43 -19.12
N ASN A 34 -6.43 1.06 -18.69
CA ASN A 34 -6.08 -0.34 -18.48
C ASN A 34 -6.56 -0.82 -17.10
N ASN A 35 -6.50 0.06 -16.12
CA ASN A 35 -6.91 -0.22 -14.75
C ASN A 35 -7.61 1.01 -14.16
N LEU A 36 -8.78 0.81 -13.52
CA LEU A 36 -9.51 1.88 -12.85
C LEU A 36 -8.70 2.52 -11.70
N HIS A 37 -7.79 1.77 -11.07
CA HIS A 37 -6.92 2.27 -10.01
C HIS A 37 -6.03 3.45 -10.46
N GLU A 38 -5.64 3.51 -11.74
CA GLU A 38 -4.84 4.61 -12.30
C GLU A 38 -5.54 5.98 -12.17
N THR A 39 -6.87 5.97 -12.06
CA THR A 39 -7.69 7.19 -11.93
C THR A 39 -7.71 7.74 -10.50
N GLY A 40 -7.40 6.89 -9.51
CA GLY A 40 -7.67 7.16 -8.09
C GLY A 40 -9.17 7.27 -7.75
N LEU A 41 -10.07 6.81 -8.64
CA LEU A 41 -11.54 6.86 -8.52
C LEU A 41 -12.16 5.46 -8.75
N GLU A 42 -11.46 4.41 -8.33
CA GLU A 42 -11.83 3.02 -8.62
C GLU A 42 -13.20 2.60 -8.05
N ASN A 43 -13.51 2.96 -6.80
CA ASN A 43 -14.78 2.58 -6.17
C ASN A 43 -15.98 3.29 -6.84
N TYR A 44 -15.80 4.56 -7.21
CA TYR A 44 -16.77 5.33 -7.96
C TYR A 44 -17.03 4.70 -9.33
N LEU A 45 -15.97 4.44 -10.09
CA LEU A 45 -16.08 3.88 -11.45
C LEU A 45 -16.65 2.45 -11.44
N SER A 46 -16.29 1.63 -10.45
CA SER A 46 -16.87 0.28 -10.27
C SER A 46 -18.37 0.34 -9.96
N THR A 47 -18.83 1.39 -9.24
CA THR A 47 -20.26 1.58 -8.99
C THR A 47 -21.01 2.03 -10.25
N CYS A 48 -20.40 2.91 -11.06
CA CYS A 48 -20.94 3.28 -12.36
C CYS A 48 -21.08 2.06 -13.30
N GLU A 49 -20.16 1.09 -13.22
CA GLU A 49 -20.25 -0.18 -13.94
C GLU A 49 -21.43 -1.04 -13.46
N SER A 50 -21.54 -1.28 -12.15
CA SER A 50 -22.59 -2.14 -11.57
C SER A 50 -24.02 -1.65 -11.83
N THR A 51 -24.21 -0.33 -11.86
CA THR A 51 -25.52 0.30 -12.10
C THR A 51 -25.99 0.15 -13.56
N GLN A 52 -25.12 -0.28 -14.48
CA GLN A 52 -25.45 -0.51 -15.89
C GLN A 52 -25.91 -1.94 -16.21
N VAL A 53 -25.81 -2.89 -15.27
CA VAL A 53 -26.02 -4.33 -15.54
C VAL A 53 -27.49 -4.71 -15.82
N VAL A 54 -28.45 -3.78 -15.87
CA VAL A 54 -29.88 -4.08 -16.10
C VAL A 54 -30.29 -4.11 -17.59
N SER A 55 -29.39 -3.99 -18.57
CA SER A 55 -29.76 -4.30 -19.96
C SER A 55 -28.63 -4.85 -20.82
N SER A 56 -28.24 -6.12 -20.58
CA SER A 56 -27.69 -6.92 -21.66
C SER A 56 -28.83 -7.23 -22.64
N VAL A 57 -29.12 -6.32 -23.57
CA VAL A 57 -29.93 -6.65 -24.75
C VAL A 57 -29.19 -7.77 -25.47
N PRO A 58 -29.78 -8.97 -25.61
CA PRO A 58 -29.17 -10.03 -26.41
C PRO A 58 -28.97 -9.50 -27.83
N ARG A 59 -27.76 -9.65 -28.37
CA ARG A 59 -27.43 -9.37 -29.78
C ARG A 59 -28.25 -10.30 -30.67
N GLU A 60 -29.48 -9.91 -31.01
CA GLU A 60 -30.14 -10.36 -32.23
C GLU A 60 -29.89 -9.33 -33.34
N LEU A 61 -29.29 -9.84 -34.41
CA LEU A 61 -28.98 -9.15 -35.65
C LEU A 61 -30.07 -8.16 -36.09
N ARG A 62 -29.66 -6.91 -36.36
CA ARG A 62 -30.31 -6.10 -37.40
C ARG A 62 -29.28 -5.72 -38.47
N ILE A 63 -29.23 -6.59 -39.47
CA ILE A 63 -28.75 -6.26 -40.80
C ILE A 63 -29.81 -5.41 -41.51
N SER A 64 -29.33 -4.41 -42.26
CA SER A 64 -30.04 -3.63 -43.29
C SER A 64 -30.91 -2.46 -42.82
N VAL A 65 -30.28 -1.28 -42.74
CA VAL A 65 -30.92 -0.04 -43.20
C VAL A 65 -30.07 0.50 -44.34
N LYS A 66 -30.64 0.49 -45.54
CA LYS A 66 -30.06 1.07 -46.75
C LYS A 66 -29.92 2.58 -46.55
N SER A 67 -28.70 3.08 -46.71
CA SER A 67 -28.42 4.51 -46.84
C SER A 67 -29.01 5.03 -48.16
N GLU A 68 -29.98 5.94 -48.06
CA GLU A 68 -30.38 6.79 -49.18
C GLU A 68 -29.29 7.83 -49.45
N SER A 69 -28.83 7.85 -50.69
CA SER A 69 -27.93 8.85 -51.25
C SER A 69 -28.66 10.19 -51.35
N VAL A 70 -28.24 11.19 -50.57
CA VAL A 70 -28.63 12.59 -50.76
C VAL A 70 -27.49 13.33 -51.44
N LEU A 71 -27.87 13.99 -52.53
CA LEU A 71 -27.06 14.71 -53.50
C LEU A 71 -26.25 15.87 -52.90
N GLU A 72 -25.09 16.06 -53.51
CA GLU A 72 -24.18 17.19 -53.42
C GLU A 72 -24.88 18.54 -53.66
N GLY A 73 -24.49 19.53 -52.87
CA GLY A 73 -24.84 20.92 -53.14
C GLY A 73 -24.17 21.91 -52.20
N SER A 74 -23.26 22.71 -52.77
CA SER A 74 -22.81 24.04 -52.35
C SER A 74 -21.61 24.16 -51.40
N GLU A 75 -20.58 24.77 -51.97
CA GLU A 75 -19.31 25.22 -51.43
C GLU A 75 -19.44 26.42 -50.45
N ASN A 76 -18.35 26.61 -49.70
CA ASN A 76 -17.83 27.87 -49.16
C ASN A 76 -18.50 28.49 -47.93
N THR A 77 -18.19 27.92 -46.77
CA THR A 77 -17.75 28.70 -45.60
C THR A 77 -16.62 27.95 -44.89
N ALA A 78 -15.49 28.63 -44.67
CA ALA A 78 -14.36 28.11 -43.90
C ALA A 78 -14.73 28.12 -42.40
N GLU A 79 -15.60 27.19 -42.00
CA GLU A 79 -15.80 26.87 -40.58
C GLU A 79 -14.56 26.12 -40.10
N VAL A 80 -13.83 26.75 -39.18
CA VAL A 80 -12.84 26.09 -38.32
C VAL A 80 -13.61 25.08 -37.45
N ARG A 81 -13.90 23.90 -38.01
CA ARG A 81 -14.38 22.73 -37.27
C ARG A 81 -13.27 22.34 -36.32
N LYS A 82 -13.34 22.80 -35.07
CA LYS A 82 -12.55 22.28 -33.96
C LYS A 82 -12.73 20.76 -33.97
N LYS A 83 -11.74 20.02 -34.46
CA LYS A 83 -11.74 18.56 -34.41
C LYS A 83 -11.78 18.18 -32.94
N HIS A 84 -12.88 17.58 -32.50
CA HIS A 84 -12.98 17.01 -31.17
C HIS A 84 -11.95 15.88 -31.07
N PHE A 85 -11.03 16.02 -30.13
CA PHE A 85 -9.97 15.05 -29.91
C PHE A 85 -10.42 14.04 -28.87
N THR A 86 -10.29 12.76 -29.21
CA THR A 86 -10.08 11.70 -28.24
C THR A 86 -8.85 12.10 -27.42
N CYS A 87 -8.99 12.24 -26.11
CA CYS A 87 -7.83 12.40 -25.25
C CYS A 87 -7.70 11.08 -24.51
N TYR A 88 -6.68 10.29 -24.78
CA TYR A 88 -6.24 9.26 -23.86
C TYR A 88 -5.56 9.99 -22.70
N ILE A 89 -6.00 9.78 -21.46
CA ILE A 89 -5.24 10.27 -20.29
C ILE A 89 -4.35 9.10 -19.89
N GLY A 90 -3.05 9.30 -20.10
CA GLY A 90 -2.09 8.23 -20.34
C GLY A 90 -1.98 8.02 -21.85
N GLU A 91 -1.08 8.74 -22.52
CA GLU A 91 -0.66 8.39 -23.88
C GLU A 91 0.03 7.01 -23.81
N ILE A 92 -0.76 5.93 -23.77
CA ILE A 92 -0.25 4.57 -23.62
C ILE A 92 -0.85 3.66 -24.70
N PHE A 93 -0.22 3.73 -25.87
CA PHE A 93 0.27 2.66 -26.75
C PHE A 93 -0.71 1.60 -27.36
N GLY A 94 -0.45 1.20 -28.61
CA GLY A 94 -0.96 0.05 -29.36
C GLY A 94 -2.26 0.33 -30.11
N LEU A 95 -3.06 1.20 -29.52
CA LEU A 95 -4.24 1.78 -30.12
C LEU A 95 -3.77 3.06 -30.78
N GLY A 96 -3.07 2.94 -31.91
CA GLY A 96 -2.60 4.10 -32.65
C GLY A 96 -3.69 5.12 -32.81
N GLY A 97 -3.27 6.35 -33.10
CA GLY A 97 -4.17 7.49 -33.26
C GLY A 97 -5.17 7.36 -34.42
N SER A 98 -5.70 6.17 -34.72
CA SER A 98 -7.08 5.99 -35.15
C SER A 98 -7.94 6.89 -34.26
N LYS A 99 -8.17 8.08 -34.80
CA LYS A 99 -9.14 9.06 -34.34
C LYS A 99 -10.51 8.41 -34.52
N CYS A 100 -10.82 7.48 -33.63
CA CYS A 100 -12.14 6.89 -33.51
C CYS A 100 -13.06 8.05 -33.13
N LYS A 101 -14.03 8.33 -34.00
CA LYS A 101 -14.96 9.45 -33.80
C LYS A 101 -15.90 9.17 -32.63
N SER A 102 -16.10 7.88 -32.34
CA SER A 102 -16.89 7.36 -31.23
C SER A 102 -16.14 6.24 -30.50
N TYR A 103 -16.56 5.91 -29.28
CA TYR A 103 -16.00 4.75 -28.57
C TYR A 103 -16.48 3.42 -29.17
N GLN A 104 -17.60 3.40 -29.90
CA GLN A 104 -18.07 2.21 -30.62
C GLN A 104 -17.13 1.91 -31.78
N ASP A 105 -16.67 2.93 -32.52
CA ASP A 105 -15.65 2.75 -33.54
C ASP A 105 -14.38 2.15 -32.93
N PHE A 106 -14.03 2.59 -31.72
CA PHE A 106 -12.88 2.06 -30.97
C PHE A 106 -13.07 0.60 -30.58
N ILE A 107 -14.22 0.22 -30.02
CA ILE A 107 -14.53 -1.18 -29.65
C ILE A 107 -14.58 -2.06 -30.90
N ASP A 108 -15.29 -1.66 -31.95
CA ASP A 108 -15.45 -2.47 -33.16
C ASP A 108 -14.10 -2.70 -33.86
N THR A 109 -13.19 -1.74 -33.77
CA THR A 109 -11.81 -1.88 -34.30
C THR A 109 -10.99 -2.90 -33.49
N ASN A 110 -11.31 -3.12 -32.21
CA ASN A 110 -10.49 -3.89 -31.27
C ASN A 110 -11.22 -5.08 -30.60
N VAL A 111 -12.45 -5.40 -31.02
CA VAL A 111 -13.31 -6.41 -30.36
C VAL A 111 -12.78 -7.84 -30.47
N ASN A 112 -12.00 -8.14 -31.51
CA ASN A 112 -11.39 -9.46 -31.70
C ASN A 112 -10.19 -9.69 -30.76
N ASP A 113 -9.75 -8.59 -30.14
CA ASP A 113 -8.39 -8.42 -29.65
C ASP A 113 -8.36 -8.20 -28.14
N MET A 114 -9.40 -7.55 -27.62
CA MET A 114 -9.56 -7.18 -26.23
C MET A 114 -11.01 -7.39 -25.80
N SER A 115 -11.21 -7.67 -24.52
CA SER A 115 -12.50 -7.46 -23.85
C SER A 115 -12.59 -6.01 -23.37
N PHE A 116 -13.81 -5.48 -23.33
CA PHE A 116 -14.07 -4.11 -22.92
C PHE A 116 -15.13 -4.07 -21.83
N THR A 117 -14.87 -3.32 -20.77
CA THR A 117 -15.90 -2.79 -19.88
C THR A 117 -16.21 -1.37 -20.32
N ILE A 118 -17.46 -1.09 -20.67
CA ILE A 118 -17.91 0.28 -20.89
C ILE A 118 -18.47 0.79 -19.56
N VAL A 119 -17.92 1.90 -19.08
CA VAL A 119 -18.39 2.58 -17.87
C VAL A 119 -18.91 3.95 -18.28
N LYS A 120 -20.23 4.12 -18.38
CA LYS A 120 -20.79 5.48 -18.48
C LYS A 120 -20.54 6.25 -17.18
N VAL A 121 -19.75 7.30 -17.26
CA VAL A 121 -19.38 8.17 -16.15
C VAL A 121 -20.29 9.40 -16.18
N PRO A 122 -21.11 9.64 -15.13
CA PRO A 122 -22.04 10.76 -15.07
C PRO A 122 -21.35 12.11 -14.74
N LEU A 123 -20.14 12.34 -15.27
CA LEU A 123 -19.36 13.57 -15.13
C LEU A 123 -18.97 14.10 -16.51
N SER A 124 -18.60 15.38 -16.58
CA SER A 124 -17.86 15.88 -17.73
C SER A 124 -16.41 15.36 -17.70
N MET A 125 -15.82 15.15 -18.88
CA MET A 125 -14.42 14.73 -18.96
C MET A 125 -13.49 15.74 -18.29
N SER A 126 -13.75 17.05 -18.47
CA SER A 126 -12.98 18.14 -17.86
C SER A 126 -12.94 18.04 -16.34
N LEU A 127 -14.10 17.87 -15.69
CA LEU A 127 -14.19 17.71 -14.25
C LEU A 127 -13.45 16.46 -13.78
N PHE A 128 -13.65 15.33 -14.46
CA PHE A 128 -12.94 14.09 -14.17
C PHE A 128 -11.42 14.29 -14.19
N LYS A 129 -10.87 14.99 -15.20
CA LYS A 129 -9.43 15.31 -15.27
C LYS A 129 -8.98 16.17 -14.09
N LYS A 130 -9.78 17.18 -13.71
CA LYS A 130 -9.45 18.02 -12.56
C LYS A 130 -9.31 17.16 -11.31
N ILE A 131 -10.26 16.25 -11.07
CA ILE A 131 -10.30 15.35 -9.89
C ILE A 131 -9.18 14.30 -9.93
N SER A 132 -8.95 13.66 -11.07
CA SER A 132 -7.86 12.69 -11.25
C SER A 132 -6.51 13.36 -10.98
N ASN A 133 -6.39 14.65 -11.32
CA ASN A 133 -5.16 15.43 -11.14
C ASN A 133 -5.12 16.23 -9.83
N ILE A 134 -6.17 16.19 -8.98
CA ILE A 134 -6.06 16.78 -7.64
C ILE A 134 -4.95 16.02 -6.92
N SER A 135 -3.94 16.79 -6.54
CA SER A 135 -2.82 16.35 -5.72
C SER A 135 -2.72 17.25 -4.50
N ARG A 136 -1.87 16.88 -3.55
CA ARG A 136 -1.60 17.66 -2.33
C ARG A 136 -1.06 19.07 -2.62
N HIS A 137 -0.45 19.30 -3.78
CA HIS A 137 0.25 20.56 -4.10
C HIS A 137 -0.48 21.42 -5.14
N THR A 138 -1.52 20.89 -5.78
CA THR A 138 -2.21 21.56 -6.88
C THR A 138 -3.70 21.67 -6.59
N ALA A 139 -4.11 22.84 -6.07
CA ALA A 139 -5.52 23.21 -6.06
C ALA A 139 -5.91 23.62 -7.49
N SER A 140 -6.58 22.73 -8.22
CA SER A 140 -7.21 23.10 -9.49
C SER A 140 -8.29 24.14 -9.24
N ASP A 141 -8.47 25.08 -10.16
CA ASP A 141 -9.60 26.01 -10.09
C ASP A 141 -10.90 25.30 -10.48
N PHE A 142 -11.71 25.00 -9.46
CA PHE A 142 -13.06 24.45 -9.62
C PHE A 142 -14.05 25.59 -9.86
N THR A 143 -14.98 25.36 -10.78
CA THR A 143 -16.14 26.24 -11.01
C THR A 143 -17.30 25.86 -10.10
N PHE A 144 -18.31 26.71 -9.98
CA PHE A 144 -19.52 26.38 -9.22
C PHE A 144 -20.21 25.09 -9.74
N ASP A 145 -20.25 24.91 -11.06
CA ASP A 145 -20.81 23.71 -11.69
C ASP A 145 -19.99 22.45 -11.36
N ASP A 146 -18.66 22.58 -11.32
CA ASP A 146 -17.79 21.47 -10.92
C ASP A 146 -18.08 21.03 -9.48
N ILE A 147 -18.23 21.99 -8.55
CA ILE A 147 -18.57 21.72 -7.15
C ILE A 147 -19.93 21.02 -7.05
N TYR A 148 -20.94 21.51 -7.77
CA TYR A 148 -22.26 20.87 -7.82
C TYR A 148 -22.17 19.41 -8.28
N ASP A 149 -21.49 19.16 -9.39
CA ASP A 149 -21.36 17.81 -9.96
C ASP A 149 -20.57 16.87 -9.02
N MET A 150 -19.54 17.37 -8.32
CA MET A 150 -18.83 16.60 -7.30
C MET A 150 -19.77 16.12 -6.18
N PHE A 151 -20.65 16.98 -5.66
CA PHE A 151 -21.61 16.61 -4.62
C PHE A 151 -22.66 15.61 -5.09
N VAL A 152 -23.11 15.73 -6.35
CA VAL A 152 -24.11 14.80 -6.89
C VAL A 152 -23.49 13.43 -7.17
N GLN A 153 -22.27 13.38 -7.68
CA GLN A 153 -21.71 12.17 -8.28
C GLN A 153 -20.59 11.52 -7.47
N LEU A 154 -19.79 12.26 -6.69
CA LEU A 154 -18.54 11.74 -6.12
C LEU A 154 -18.54 11.63 -4.60
N PHE A 155 -19.13 12.58 -3.88
CA PHE A 155 -19.18 12.53 -2.42
C PHE A 155 -19.80 11.26 -1.82
N PRO A 156 -20.75 10.56 -2.48
CA PRO A 156 -21.21 9.24 -2.04
C PRO A 156 -20.11 8.16 -2.01
N PHE A 157 -18.96 8.41 -2.63
CA PHE A 157 -17.84 7.49 -2.76
C PHE A 157 -16.66 7.94 -1.89
N LYS A 158 -15.87 6.98 -1.41
CA LYS A 158 -14.71 7.26 -0.54
C LYS A 158 -13.47 7.73 -1.31
N ASP A 159 -13.48 7.60 -2.63
CA ASP A 159 -12.33 7.92 -3.48
C ASP A 159 -12.01 9.41 -3.47
N LYS A 160 -10.77 9.74 -3.11
CA LYS A 160 -10.28 11.13 -3.00
C LYS A 160 -11.24 12.06 -2.25
N GLN A 161 -12.10 11.53 -1.38
CA GLN A 161 -13.19 12.28 -0.74
C GLN A 161 -12.63 13.45 0.07
N ALA A 162 -11.47 13.25 0.72
CA ALA A 162 -10.81 14.27 1.50
C ALA A 162 -10.27 15.43 0.65
N LEU A 163 -9.59 15.12 -0.45
CA LEU A 163 -9.06 16.11 -1.39
C LEU A 163 -10.18 16.88 -2.09
N CYS A 164 -11.26 16.19 -2.46
CA CYS A 164 -12.46 16.81 -3.01
C CYS A 164 -13.10 17.77 -2.00
N ALA A 165 -13.19 17.37 -0.74
CA ALA A 165 -13.74 18.21 0.32
C ALA A 165 -12.90 19.47 0.55
N LEU A 166 -11.58 19.32 0.56
CA LEU A 166 -10.64 20.43 0.66
C LEU A 166 -10.77 21.41 -0.53
N ALA A 167 -10.92 20.88 -1.76
CA ALA A 167 -11.13 21.70 -2.95
C ALA A 167 -12.42 22.54 -2.86
N VAL A 168 -13.51 21.95 -2.32
CA VAL A 168 -14.76 22.69 -2.06
C VAL A 168 -14.54 23.80 -1.04
N VAL A 169 -13.84 23.51 0.07
CA VAL A 169 -13.51 24.52 1.10
C VAL A 169 -12.71 25.68 0.51
N PHE A 170 -11.68 25.41 -0.29
CA PHE A 170 -10.93 26.46 -0.97
C PHE A 170 -11.79 27.28 -1.92
N HIS A 171 -12.66 26.62 -2.69
CA HIS A 171 -13.56 27.32 -3.60
C HIS A 171 -14.52 28.25 -2.85
N LEU A 172 -15.15 27.77 -1.76
CA LEU A 172 -16.10 28.56 -0.98
C LEU A 172 -15.41 29.72 -0.24
N GLN A 173 -14.20 29.52 0.29
CA GLN A 173 -13.44 30.59 0.97
C GLN A 173 -13.00 31.68 -0.02
N LYS A 174 -12.61 31.31 -1.26
CA LYS A 174 -12.29 32.29 -2.32
C LYS A 174 -13.52 33.04 -2.84
N ASN A 175 -14.73 32.48 -2.69
CA ASN A 175 -15.98 33.01 -3.23
C ASN A 175 -16.98 33.30 -2.10
N SER A 176 -16.69 34.29 -1.26
CA SER A 176 -17.50 34.64 -0.08
C SER A 176 -18.96 35.01 -0.41
N ASP A 177 -19.21 35.64 -1.57
CA ASP A 177 -20.56 35.98 -2.04
C ASP A 177 -21.41 34.72 -2.29
N LEU A 178 -20.82 33.69 -2.92
CA LEU A 178 -21.46 32.40 -3.13
C LEU A 178 -21.78 31.73 -1.79
N THR A 179 -20.82 31.76 -0.86
CA THR A 179 -21.02 31.24 0.50
C THR A 179 -22.19 31.95 1.20
N ALA A 180 -22.27 33.29 1.10
CA ALA A 180 -23.38 34.05 1.65
C ALA A 180 -24.72 33.73 0.97
N GLU A 181 -24.74 33.49 -0.34
CA GLU A 181 -25.93 33.05 -1.07
C GLU A 181 -26.40 31.65 -0.65
N LEU A 182 -25.50 30.67 -0.57
CA LEU A 182 -25.82 29.32 -0.11
C LEU A 182 -26.36 29.34 1.33
N LYS A 183 -25.81 30.20 2.21
CA LYS A 183 -26.34 30.41 3.58
C LYS A 183 -27.76 31.00 3.56
N ARG A 184 -27.99 32.06 2.78
CA ARG A 184 -29.33 32.66 2.63
C ARG A 184 -30.35 31.64 2.13
N CYS A 185 -29.95 30.78 1.19
CA CYS A 185 -30.80 29.71 0.70
C CYS A 185 -31.14 28.68 1.79
N TYR A 186 -30.17 28.33 2.64
CA TYR A 186 -30.36 27.35 3.69
C TYR A 186 -31.43 27.79 4.69
N VAL A 187 -31.32 29.05 5.14
CA VAL A 187 -32.15 29.65 6.19
C VAL A 187 -33.53 30.10 5.67
N ALA A 188 -33.68 30.33 4.37
CA ALA A 188 -34.94 30.79 3.79
C ALA A 188 -36.07 29.74 3.95
N GLN A 189 -37.19 30.18 4.54
CA GLN A 189 -38.42 29.37 4.61
C GLN A 189 -38.99 29.07 3.22
N ASP A 190 -38.95 30.06 2.33
CA ASP A 190 -39.32 29.93 0.93
C ASP A 190 -38.07 29.91 0.04
N LYS A 191 -37.71 28.71 -0.43
CA LYS A 191 -36.57 28.50 -1.30
C LYS A 191 -36.88 28.72 -2.79
N SER A 192 -38.11 29.12 -3.17
CA SER A 192 -38.53 29.25 -4.58
C SER A 192 -37.70 30.24 -5.40
N LYS A 193 -37.10 31.24 -4.74
CA LYS A 193 -36.31 32.30 -5.38
C LYS A 193 -34.87 31.90 -5.71
N PHE A 194 -34.38 30.79 -5.17
CA PHE A 194 -33.01 30.35 -5.40
C PHE A 194 -32.93 29.41 -6.60
N ASP A 195 -31.76 29.37 -7.22
CA ASP A 195 -31.45 28.37 -8.24
C ASP A 195 -31.46 26.94 -7.63
N GLU A 196 -31.84 25.93 -8.41
CA GLU A 196 -31.91 24.54 -7.93
C GLU A 196 -30.54 24.00 -7.49
N LYS A 197 -29.44 24.38 -8.16
CA LYS A 197 -28.08 23.97 -7.74
C LYS A 197 -27.70 24.60 -6.42
N ILE A 198 -28.05 25.88 -6.22
CA ILE A 198 -27.87 26.59 -4.95
C ILE A 198 -28.66 25.90 -3.84
N LYS A 199 -29.94 25.53 -4.07
CA LYS A 199 -30.74 24.77 -3.10
C LYS A 199 -30.11 23.42 -2.74
N TYR A 200 -29.64 22.70 -3.76
CA TYR A 200 -29.02 21.39 -3.58
C TYR A 200 -27.73 21.48 -2.77
N LEU A 201 -26.78 22.31 -3.21
CA LEU A 201 -25.50 22.51 -2.52
C LEU A 201 -25.69 23.08 -1.13
N SER A 202 -26.59 24.06 -0.97
CA SER A 202 -26.94 24.60 0.34
C SER A 202 -27.45 23.48 1.27
N THR A 203 -28.30 22.60 0.78
CA THR A 203 -28.80 21.49 1.59
C THR A 203 -27.69 20.52 1.97
N HIS A 204 -26.75 20.19 1.07
CA HIS A 204 -25.72 19.17 1.34
C HIS A 204 -24.50 19.70 2.10
N ILE A 205 -24.06 20.92 1.80
CA ILE A 205 -22.96 21.59 2.52
C ILE A 205 -23.39 21.90 3.95
N PHE A 206 -24.64 22.34 4.13
CA PHE A 206 -25.20 22.70 5.43
C PHE A 206 -26.17 21.64 6.00
N SER A 207 -26.10 20.38 5.58
CA SER A 207 -26.88 19.33 6.24
C SER A 207 -26.19 18.96 7.56
N SER A 208 -26.92 19.01 8.67
CA SER A 208 -26.51 18.44 9.95
C SER A 208 -26.87 16.95 10.08
N SER A 209 -27.18 16.27 8.97
CA SER A 209 -27.49 14.83 9.01
C SER A 209 -26.36 14.11 9.74
N THR A 210 -26.72 13.36 10.78
CA THR A 210 -25.81 12.57 11.62
C THR A 210 -25.10 11.44 10.87
N ASN A 211 -25.33 11.32 9.56
CA ASN A 211 -24.61 10.41 8.69
C ASN A 211 -23.13 10.79 8.65
N SER A 212 -22.26 9.81 8.87
CA SER A 212 -20.79 9.94 8.81
C SER A 212 -20.29 10.49 7.47
N ASP A 213 -21.12 10.38 6.43
CA ASP A 213 -20.81 10.74 5.05
C ASP A 213 -21.30 12.15 4.68
N SER A 214 -21.81 12.92 5.66
CA SER A 214 -22.10 14.33 5.42
C SER A 214 -20.81 15.10 5.12
N PHE A 215 -20.90 16.11 4.25
CA PHE A 215 -19.77 16.96 3.91
C PHE A 215 -19.11 17.57 5.15
N LEU A 216 -19.93 18.00 6.11
CA LEU A 216 -19.43 18.55 7.36
C LEU A 216 -18.68 17.50 8.19
N SER A 217 -19.21 16.29 8.31
CA SER A 217 -18.52 15.17 8.99
C SER A 217 -17.17 14.85 8.34
N ILE A 218 -17.13 14.82 7.01
CA ILE A 218 -15.90 14.63 6.23
C ILE A 218 -14.90 15.73 6.56
N ILE A 219 -15.33 17.00 6.48
CA ILE A 219 -14.48 18.15 6.79
C ILE A 219 -13.98 18.12 8.22
N ASN A 220 -14.81 17.81 9.21
CA ASN A 220 -14.41 17.75 10.61
C ASN A 220 -13.42 16.62 10.91
N ARG A 221 -13.45 15.54 10.13
CA ARG A 221 -12.47 14.45 10.24
C ARG A 221 -11.09 14.85 9.68
N ILE A 222 -11.08 15.78 8.74
CA ILE A 222 -9.89 16.09 7.93
C ILE A 222 -9.25 17.40 8.36
N LEU A 223 -10.06 18.39 8.76
CA LEU A 223 -9.65 19.74 9.06
C LEU A 223 -9.70 19.99 10.57
N GLU A 224 -8.55 20.26 11.14
CA GLU A 224 -8.41 20.76 12.50
C GLU A 224 -8.16 22.27 12.45
N PHE A 225 -8.85 23.02 13.32
CA PHE A 225 -8.76 24.47 13.35
C PHE A 225 -8.01 24.92 14.60
N TYR A 226 -6.86 25.54 14.37
CA TYR A 226 -6.01 26.11 15.42
C TYR A 226 -5.99 27.62 15.28
N SER A 227 -6.05 28.34 16.40
CA SER A 227 -5.50 29.69 16.43
C SER A 227 -3.99 29.56 16.63
N PHE A 228 -3.15 30.04 15.70
CA PHE A 228 -1.70 29.82 15.78
C PHE A 228 -0.86 31.07 16.12
N SER A 229 -1.32 32.29 15.82
CA SER A 229 -0.52 33.51 16.02
C SER A 229 -1.21 34.59 16.85
N ASP A 230 -0.40 35.54 17.35
CA ASP A 230 -0.86 36.80 17.95
C ASP A 230 -1.57 37.73 16.94
N LYS A 231 -1.68 37.33 15.67
CA LYS A 231 -2.21 38.14 14.57
C LYS A 231 -3.64 37.79 14.17
N ASP A 232 -4.42 37.18 15.08
CA ASP A 232 -5.80 36.75 14.82
C ASP A 232 -5.94 35.84 13.60
N GLU A 233 -4.92 35.01 13.32
CA GLU A 233 -4.93 34.07 12.21
C GLU A 233 -5.49 32.70 12.64
N ILE A 234 -6.35 32.14 11.80
CA ILE A 234 -6.79 30.75 11.86
C ILE A 234 -5.87 29.94 10.96
N MET A 235 -5.36 28.85 11.51
CA MET A 235 -4.64 27.82 10.79
C MET A 235 -5.54 26.59 10.65
N VAL A 236 -5.83 26.21 9.41
CA VAL A 236 -6.53 24.96 9.12
C VAL A 236 -5.49 23.89 8.80
N ARG A 237 -5.43 22.82 9.58
CA ARG A 237 -4.56 21.67 9.37
C ARG A 237 -5.34 20.56 8.68
N TYR A 238 -4.86 20.12 7.52
CA TYR A 238 -5.32 18.88 6.87
C TYR A 238 -4.56 17.67 7.44
N GLN A 239 -5.27 16.69 7.99
CA GLN A 239 -4.69 15.42 8.45
C GLN A 239 -5.11 14.28 7.50
N ASP A 240 -4.11 13.62 6.92
CA ASP A 240 -4.25 12.36 6.16
C ASP A 240 -3.31 11.33 6.78
N ASN A 241 -3.58 10.05 6.55
CA ASN A 241 -2.83 8.92 7.12
C ASN A 241 -1.33 8.92 6.76
N GLU A 242 -0.91 9.78 5.81
CA GLU A 242 0.46 9.89 5.32
C GLU A 242 1.23 11.14 5.81
N PHE A 243 0.81 11.78 6.90
CA PHE A 243 1.60 12.81 7.65
C PHE A 243 2.10 14.03 6.84
N ILE A 244 1.28 14.61 5.94
CA ILE A 244 1.61 15.90 5.29
C ILE A 244 0.58 16.95 5.68
N GLU A 245 1.04 18.03 6.33
CA GLU A 245 0.22 19.13 6.80
C GLU A 245 0.05 20.20 5.69
N LEU A 246 -1.20 20.47 5.29
CA LEU A 246 -1.53 21.67 4.52
C LEU A 246 -2.09 22.72 5.48
N PHE A 247 -1.57 23.95 5.37
CA PHE A 247 -1.97 25.07 6.19
C PHE A 247 -2.71 26.12 5.39
N ILE A 248 -3.94 26.45 5.82
CA ILE A 248 -4.64 27.65 5.35
C ILE A 248 -4.52 28.69 6.45
N VAL A 249 -3.84 29.80 6.16
CA VAL A 249 -3.75 30.94 7.06
C VAL A 249 -4.74 32.00 6.59
N ALA A 250 -5.68 32.36 7.45
CA ALA A 250 -6.65 33.42 7.18
C ALA A 250 -6.95 34.19 8.46
N GLU A 251 -7.20 35.50 8.36
CA GLU A 251 -7.65 36.29 9.49
C GLU A 251 -9.03 35.81 9.97
N LEU A 252 -9.20 35.67 11.29
CA LEU A 252 -10.44 35.20 11.93
C LEU A 252 -11.65 36.07 11.56
N ALA A 253 -11.43 37.36 11.31
CA ALA A 253 -12.47 38.29 10.87
C ALA A 253 -12.96 38.00 9.44
N ASP A 254 -12.09 37.54 8.55
CA ASP A 254 -12.32 37.34 7.11
C ASP A 254 -12.65 35.89 6.75
N PHE A 255 -12.58 34.98 7.74
CA PHE A 255 -12.88 33.58 7.51
C PHE A 255 -14.40 33.34 7.36
N SER A 256 -14.82 33.06 6.12
CA SER A 256 -16.23 32.96 5.74
C SER A 256 -16.88 31.62 6.13
N LEU A 257 -16.04 30.60 6.36
CA LEU A 257 -16.42 29.21 6.61
C LEU A 257 -16.50 28.82 8.10
N ARG A 258 -16.48 29.80 9.01
CA ARG A 258 -16.57 29.60 10.48
C ARG A 258 -17.80 28.83 10.98
N PHE A 259 -18.85 28.74 10.16
CA PHE A 259 -20.03 27.92 10.47
C PHE A 259 -19.71 26.41 10.41
N MET A 260 -18.63 26.03 9.71
CA MET A 260 -18.20 24.64 9.58
C MET A 260 -17.41 24.15 10.78
N PHE A 261 -17.02 25.04 11.69
CA PHE A 261 -16.27 24.65 12.88
C PHE A 261 -17.17 23.84 13.81
N THR A 262 -16.75 22.61 14.06
CA THR A 262 -17.30 21.75 15.11
C THR A 262 -16.31 21.47 16.22
N HIS A 263 -15.05 21.85 16.03
CA HIS A 263 -13.99 21.79 17.02
C HIS A 263 -13.11 23.03 16.87
N VAL A 264 -12.88 23.73 17.98
CA VAL A 264 -11.99 24.91 18.06
C VAL A 264 -11.11 24.74 19.27
N GLU A 265 -9.80 24.78 19.04
CA GLU A 265 -8.78 24.77 20.11
C GLU A 265 -8.21 26.17 20.29
N ILE A 266 -8.21 26.66 21.53
CA ILE A 266 -7.74 28.00 21.87
C ILE A 266 -7.10 28.06 23.26
N SER A 267 -5.90 28.61 23.36
CA SER A 267 -5.28 28.92 24.66
C SER A 267 -6.13 29.93 25.47
N TYR A 268 -6.14 29.80 26.79
CA TYR A 268 -6.89 30.70 27.68
C TYR A 268 -6.50 32.18 27.49
N ASN A 269 -5.20 32.49 27.36
CA ASN A 269 -4.73 33.86 27.15
C ASN A 269 -5.33 34.50 25.89
N ARG A 270 -5.46 33.72 24.81
CA ARG A 270 -6.09 34.20 23.58
C ARG A 270 -7.59 34.34 23.71
N LEU A 271 -8.24 33.44 24.43
CA LEU A 271 -9.66 33.59 24.75
C LEU A 271 -9.91 34.91 25.49
N VAL A 272 -9.06 35.27 26.46
CA VAL A 272 -9.15 36.55 27.18
C VAL A 272 -9.03 37.75 26.23
N ASN A 273 -8.08 37.72 25.30
CA ASN A 273 -7.85 38.85 24.39
C ASN A 273 -8.88 38.94 23.26
N ASN A 274 -9.46 37.81 22.84
CA ASN A 274 -10.29 37.71 21.64
C ASN A 274 -11.73 37.25 21.92
N ALA A 275 -12.18 37.25 23.18
CA ALA A 275 -13.52 36.80 23.58
C ALA A 275 -14.62 37.43 22.72
N ASP A 276 -14.61 38.76 22.56
CA ASP A 276 -15.62 39.49 21.79
C ASP A 276 -15.62 39.11 20.31
N ILE A 277 -14.44 38.89 19.72
CA ILE A 277 -14.30 38.49 18.32
C ILE A 277 -14.82 37.06 18.15
N LEU A 278 -14.43 36.15 19.04
CA LEU A 278 -14.86 34.75 19.00
C LEU A 278 -16.37 34.65 19.16
N VAL A 279 -16.95 35.33 20.15
CA VAL A 279 -18.41 35.42 20.32
C VAL A 279 -19.03 35.97 19.04
N LYS A 280 -18.61 37.13 18.56
CA LYS A 280 -19.19 37.73 17.34
C LYS A 280 -19.12 36.82 16.12
N GLN A 281 -18.04 36.07 15.96
CA GLN A 281 -17.82 35.21 14.79
C GLN A 281 -18.51 33.85 14.92
N LEU A 282 -18.59 33.30 16.12
CA LEU A 282 -19.14 31.95 16.37
C LEU A 282 -20.61 31.96 16.81
N SER A 283 -21.16 33.09 17.29
CA SER A 283 -22.58 33.28 17.61
C SER A 283 -23.47 33.48 16.37
N ASP A 284 -23.12 32.94 15.21
CA ASP A 284 -24.00 33.01 14.02
C ASP A 284 -25.26 32.15 14.27
N ASP A 285 -26.34 32.82 14.68
CA ASP A 285 -27.61 32.24 15.17
C ASP A 285 -28.28 31.25 14.20
N HIS A 286 -27.88 31.27 12.93
CA HIS A 286 -28.55 30.50 11.89
C HIS A 286 -28.04 29.07 11.73
N PHE A 287 -26.88 28.71 12.30
CA PHE A 287 -26.30 27.38 12.17
C PHE A 287 -26.03 26.73 13.53
N GLN A 288 -26.86 25.76 13.89
CA GLN A 288 -26.80 25.03 15.16
C GLN A 288 -25.92 23.78 15.07
N TYR A 289 -24.73 23.88 14.46
CA TYR A 289 -23.80 22.77 14.53
C TYR A 289 -23.22 22.65 15.92
N PRO A 290 -23.11 21.43 16.47
CA PRO A 290 -22.39 21.19 17.71
C PRO A 290 -20.99 21.76 17.60
N LEU A 291 -20.68 22.75 18.43
CA LEU A 291 -19.31 23.22 18.60
C LEU A 291 -18.73 22.60 19.87
N THR A 292 -17.59 21.95 19.70
CA THR A 292 -16.67 21.59 20.78
C THR A 292 -15.64 22.70 20.92
N LEU A 293 -15.59 23.31 22.09
CA LEU A 293 -14.62 24.34 22.43
C LEU A 293 -13.59 23.74 23.39
N CYS A 294 -12.35 23.60 22.94
CA CYS A 294 -11.22 23.18 23.76
C CYS A 294 -10.44 24.41 24.20
N ILE A 295 -10.32 24.60 25.51
CA ILE A 295 -9.64 25.76 26.10
C ILE A 295 -8.40 25.26 26.80
N GLU A 296 -7.26 25.62 26.24
CA GLU A 296 -5.96 25.09 26.63
C GLU A 296 -5.22 26.04 27.58
N GLU A 297 -4.17 25.55 28.23
CA GLU A 297 -3.22 26.38 28.99
C GLU A 297 -3.87 27.26 30.08
N ILE A 298 -4.88 26.74 30.79
CA ILE A 298 -5.36 27.42 32.01
C ILE A 298 -4.36 27.10 33.11
N GLU A 299 -3.40 27.99 33.34
CA GLU A 299 -2.31 27.76 34.29
C GLU A 299 -2.68 28.20 35.72
N GLY A 300 -2.35 27.35 36.69
CA GLY A 300 -2.24 27.70 38.10
C GLY A 300 -0.98 28.53 38.34
N THR A 301 -1.05 29.49 39.26
CA THR A 301 0.12 30.25 39.71
C THR A 301 0.98 29.35 40.60
N LEU A 302 1.84 28.52 40.01
CA LEU A 302 2.98 28.01 40.77
C LEU A 302 3.92 29.18 41.00
N GLU A 303 3.99 29.66 42.24
CA GLU A 303 5.11 30.47 42.67
C GLU A 303 6.36 29.60 42.50
N GLU A 304 7.16 29.90 41.47
CA GLU A 304 8.49 29.32 41.23
C GLU A 304 9.46 29.76 42.33
N ASP A 305 9.20 29.32 43.55
CA ASP A 305 10.22 29.17 44.58
C ASP A 305 10.52 27.66 44.68
N ASP A 306 11.01 27.05 43.60
CA ASP A 306 11.70 25.77 43.72
C ASP A 306 13.16 26.08 44.14
N PRO A 307 13.53 25.90 45.42
CA PRO A 307 14.88 26.18 45.90
C PRO A 307 15.95 25.29 45.25
N CYS A 308 15.57 24.30 44.43
CA CYS A 308 16.50 23.39 43.77
C CYS A 308 17.16 23.97 42.50
N GLU A 309 16.56 24.94 41.82
CA GLU A 309 17.19 25.55 40.63
C GLU A 309 18.31 26.54 40.98
N TYR A 310 18.32 27.09 42.20
CA TYR A 310 19.37 27.99 42.69
C TYR A 310 20.72 27.29 42.94
N LEU A 311 20.77 25.96 42.96
CA LEU A 311 22.00 25.19 43.13
C LEU A 311 22.63 24.71 41.81
N ARG A 312 21.97 24.89 40.66
CA ARG A 312 22.53 24.52 39.34
C ARG A 312 23.15 25.70 38.57
N SER A 313 22.92 26.94 38.96
CA SER A 313 23.44 28.14 38.27
C SER A 313 24.74 28.73 38.84
N ASN A 314 25.35 28.12 39.87
CA ASN A 314 26.58 28.63 40.51
C ASN A 314 27.85 27.78 40.28
N SER A 315 27.91 26.96 39.23
CA SER A 315 29.17 26.28 38.86
C SER A 315 29.44 26.32 37.35
N SER A 316 29.88 27.48 36.85
CA SER A 316 30.69 27.52 35.64
C SER A 316 31.64 28.71 35.69
N ASP A 317 32.92 28.38 35.60
CA ASP A 317 34.07 29.26 35.61
C ASP A 317 33.99 30.38 34.58
N SER A 318 34.53 31.51 35.01
CA SER A 318 34.94 32.65 34.22
C SER A 318 35.86 32.27 33.04
N THR A 319 35.46 32.60 31.82
CA THR A 319 36.40 33.20 30.83
C THR A 319 35.68 34.04 29.79
N SER A 320 36.12 35.30 29.76
CA SER A 320 35.89 36.43 28.86
C SER A 320 35.86 36.20 27.33
N GLY A 321 35.07 37.04 26.64
CA GLY A 321 35.27 37.45 25.23
C GLY A 321 33.94 37.68 24.51
N SER A 322 33.31 38.84 24.65
CA SER A 322 33.39 39.99 23.73
C SER A 322 32.69 39.78 22.38
N ASP A 323 31.57 40.50 22.23
CA ASP A 323 31.17 41.32 21.08
C ASP A 323 29.73 41.10 20.60
N SER A 324 28.91 42.08 21.00
CA SER A 324 27.84 42.77 20.27
C SER A 324 27.19 42.05 19.08
N ASP A 325 25.88 41.78 19.21
CA ASP A 325 24.92 42.31 18.25
C ASP A 325 23.57 42.61 18.92
N ASP A 326 23.13 43.84 18.70
CA ASP A 326 22.01 44.55 19.29
C ASP A 326 20.73 44.22 18.51
N TYR A 327 19.98 43.20 18.95
CA TYR A 327 18.59 42.99 18.50
C TYR A 327 17.64 43.53 19.56
N GLY A 328 16.99 44.66 19.24
CA GLY A 328 15.98 45.30 20.06
C GLY A 328 14.78 44.40 20.32
N GLY A 329 14.82 43.69 21.45
CA GLY A 329 13.67 42.99 22.01
C GLY A 329 12.62 43.99 22.49
N ILE A 330 11.45 43.97 21.86
CA ILE A 330 10.27 44.69 22.33
C ILE A 330 9.87 44.07 23.67
N GLY A 331 10.22 44.73 24.76
CA GLY A 331 9.84 44.33 26.11
C GLY A 331 8.32 44.43 26.27
N PHE A 332 7.65 43.27 26.27
CA PHE A 332 6.32 43.14 26.82
C PHE A 332 6.38 43.48 28.31
N ARG A 333 6.03 44.73 28.66
CA ARG A 333 5.70 45.10 30.04
C ARG A 333 4.41 44.37 30.41
N SER A 334 4.56 43.17 30.95
CA SER A 334 3.49 42.45 31.66
C SER A 334 2.89 43.41 32.69
N LEU A 335 1.60 43.73 32.51
CA LEU A 335 0.79 44.44 33.48
C LEU A 335 0.74 43.59 34.75
N ARG A 336 1.63 43.89 35.71
CA ARG A 336 1.63 43.30 37.05
C ARG A 336 0.37 43.70 37.80
N ASN A 337 -0.73 43.01 37.52
CA ASN A 337 -1.84 42.90 38.44
C ASN A 337 -1.36 42.13 39.68
N SER A 338 -1.87 42.47 40.86
CA SER A 338 -1.55 41.78 42.12
C SER A 338 -1.69 40.26 41.96
N PRO A 339 -0.79 39.44 42.55
CA PRO A 339 -0.86 37.98 42.44
C PRO A 339 -2.23 37.53 42.97
N ARG A 340 -3.06 37.00 42.06
CA ARG A 340 -4.31 36.34 42.43
C ARG A 340 -3.97 34.96 42.95
N SER A 341 -4.71 34.48 43.96
CA SER A 341 -4.59 33.08 44.37
C SER A 341 -5.00 32.15 43.23
N GLU A 342 -4.46 30.91 43.20
CA GLU A 342 -4.83 29.88 42.19
C GLU A 342 -6.36 29.73 42.06
N LYS A 343 -7.05 29.71 43.20
CA LYS A 343 -8.51 29.61 43.28
C LYS A 343 -9.21 30.79 42.60
N GLU A 344 -8.75 32.01 42.85
CA GLU A 344 -9.32 33.21 42.22
C GLU A 344 -9.06 33.23 40.71
N THR A 345 -7.88 32.78 40.28
CA THR A 345 -7.53 32.64 38.86
C THR A 345 -8.46 31.65 38.16
N LEU A 346 -8.66 30.45 38.71
CA LEU A 346 -9.53 29.45 38.12
C LEU A 346 -11.01 29.85 38.14
N VAL A 347 -11.50 30.42 39.24
CA VAL A 347 -12.89 30.93 39.31
C VAL A 347 -13.12 32.06 38.30
N HIS A 348 -12.14 32.94 38.11
CA HIS A 348 -12.19 33.99 37.09
C HIS A 348 -12.17 33.40 35.67
N ALA A 349 -11.30 32.42 35.40
CA ALA A 349 -11.24 31.73 34.12
C ALA A 349 -12.57 31.05 33.78
N ILE A 350 -13.11 30.26 34.71
CA ILE A 350 -14.41 29.60 34.54
C ILE A 350 -15.54 30.63 34.34
N GLY A 351 -15.50 31.77 35.05
CA GLY A 351 -16.44 32.86 34.85
C GLY A 351 -16.42 33.42 33.42
N LEU A 352 -15.23 33.78 32.92
CA LEU A 352 -15.07 34.27 31.55
C LEU A 352 -15.51 33.22 30.51
N ILE A 353 -15.11 31.96 30.70
CA ILE A 353 -15.46 30.87 29.79
C ILE A 353 -16.97 30.67 29.77
N SER A 354 -17.61 30.68 30.95
CA SER A 354 -19.07 30.63 31.07
C SER A 354 -19.72 31.78 30.31
N ASP A 355 -19.23 33.02 30.47
CA ASP A 355 -19.78 34.19 29.78
C ASP A 355 -19.64 34.07 28.25
N VAL A 356 -18.49 33.60 27.76
CA VAL A 356 -18.25 33.36 26.32
C VAL A 356 -19.18 32.26 25.79
N VAL A 357 -19.25 31.13 26.48
CA VAL A 357 -20.10 29.99 26.10
C VAL A 357 -21.58 30.40 26.08
N CYS A 358 -22.05 31.12 27.11
CA CYS A 358 -23.41 31.67 27.15
C CYS A 358 -23.67 32.67 26.01
N SER A 359 -22.68 33.49 25.66
CA SER A 359 -22.80 34.48 24.57
C SER A 359 -22.76 33.84 23.18
N MET A 360 -22.18 32.64 23.05
CA MET A 360 -22.26 31.78 21.84
C MET A 360 -23.60 31.04 21.71
N GLY A 361 -24.51 31.23 22.68
CA GLY A 361 -25.82 30.59 22.69
C GLY A 361 -25.73 29.06 22.79
N GLY A 362 -26.78 28.37 22.34
CA GLY A 362 -26.85 26.91 22.38
C GLY A 362 -25.95 26.17 21.39
N ARG A 363 -25.02 26.86 20.71
CA ARG A 363 -24.14 26.25 19.70
C ARG A 363 -23.02 25.42 20.33
N VAL A 364 -22.46 25.88 21.45
CA VAL A 364 -21.40 25.15 22.18
C VAL A 364 -22.03 23.99 22.95
N GLN A 365 -21.97 22.79 22.37
CA GLN A 365 -22.49 21.58 22.99
C GLN A 365 -21.50 20.93 23.95
N LYS A 366 -20.21 21.15 23.70
CA LYS A 366 -19.14 20.48 24.44
C LYS A 366 -18.04 21.49 24.76
N VAL A 367 -17.67 21.57 26.03
CA VAL A 367 -16.49 22.30 26.49
C VAL A 367 -15.48 21.31 27.06
N ILE A 368 -14.23 21.47 26.64
CA ILE A 368 -13.05 20.77 27.14
C ILE A 368 -12.15 21.82 27.78
N LEU A 369 -11.77 21.62 29.03
CA LEU A 369 -10.86 22.50 29.75
C LEU A 369 -9.53 21.80 29.98
N GLU A 370 -8.41 22.43 29.68
CA GLU A 370 -7.08 21.98 30.09
C GLU A 370 -6.55 22.84 31.23
N LEU A 371 -6.39 22.22 32.39
CA LEU A 371 -5.98 22.84 33.63
C LEU A 371 -4.56 22.38 33.95
N ASN A 372 -3.62 23.31 34.06
CA ASN A 372 -2.22 23.00 34.24
C ASN A 372 -1.76 23.47 35.63
N ARG A 373 -1.10 22.58 36.38
CA ARG A 373 -0.36 22.91 37.62
C ARG A 373 -1.20 23.51 38.77
N PHE A 374 -2.47 23.12 38.92
CA PHE A 374 -3.29 23.53 40.06
C PHE A 374 -3.03 22.66 41.30
N ALA A 375 -2.76 23.29 42.45
CA ALA A 375 -2.47 22.56 43.68
C ALA A 375 -3.59 22.60 44.74
N THR A 376 -4.39 23.65 44.77
CA THR A 376 -5.36 23.89 45.85
C THR A 376 -6.74 23.31 45.54
N ALA A 377 -7.38 22.59 46.48
CA ALA A 377 -8.78 22.14 46.32
C ALA A 377 -9.73 23.30 45.93
N ILE A 378 -10.61 23.04 44.97
CA ILE A 378 -11.61 23.99 44.49
C ILE A 378 -13.04 23.54 44.83
N ASP A 379 -13.94 24.50 44.99
CA ASP A 379 -15.36 24.21 45.10
C ASP A 379 -15.89 23.75 43.74
N SER A 380 -16.20 22.45 43.61
CA SER A 380 -16.72 21.84 42.39
C SER A 380 -17.93 22.57 41.76
N SER A 381 -18.70 23.33 42.55
CA SER A 381 -19.84 24.11 42.06
C SER A 381 -19.45 25.26 41.12
N CYS A 382 -18.18 25.66 41.05
CA CYS A 382 -17.76 26.68 40.08
C CYS A 382 -17.93 26.18 38.64
N PHE A 383 -17.66 24.89 38.40
CA PHE A 383 -17.77 24.27 37.08
C PHE A 383 -19.21 24.12 36.60
N SER A 384 -20.19 24.09 37.50
CA SER A 384 -21.61 24.02 37.12
C SER A 384 -22.14 25.31 36.49
N ARG A 385 -21.28 26.32 36.28
CA ARG A 385 -21.59 27.51 35.47
C ARG A 385 -21.50 27.23 33.97
N ILE A 386 -20.75 26.20 33.59
CA ILE A 386 -20.57 25.80 32.19
C ILE A 386 -21.41 24.54 31.95
N ASP A 387 -22.68 24.72 31.57
CA ASP A 387 -23.63 23.61 31.37
C ASP A 387 -23.15 22.59 30.32
N SER A 388 -22.33 23.01 29.35
CA SER A 388 -21.77 22.18 28.29
C SER A 388 -20.40 21.56 28.64
N LEU A 389 -19.93 21.71 29.88
CA LEU A 389 -18.67 21.12 30.32
C LEU A 389 -18.74 19.60 30.27
N SER A 390 -17.80 19.01 29.56
CA SER A 390 -17.81 17.58 29.26
C SER A 390 -16.53 16.86 29.66
N VAL A 391 -15.38 17.52 29.54
CA VAL A 391 -14.06 16.95 29.80
C VAL A 391 -13.22 18.00 30.52
N ILE A 392 -12.52 17.57 31.57
CA ILE A 392 -11.48 18.36 32.23
C ILE A 392 -10.19 17.56 32.11
N ARG A 393 -9.25 18.08 31.32
CA ARG A 393 -7.87 17.61 31.21
C ARG A 393 -7.05 18.34 32.27
N CYS A 394 -6.30 17.60 33.07
CA CYS A 394 -5.47 18.15 34.13
C CYS A 394 -4.03 17.72 33.93
N THR A 395 -3.12 18.64 33.70
CA THR A 395 -1.69 18.36 33.57
C THR A 395 -0.98 18.82 34.84
N ASP A 396 -0.23 17.92 35.48
CA ASP A 396 0.60 18.20 36.66
C ASP A 396 -0.17 18.86 37.83
N CYS A 397 -1.46 18.57 37.97
CA CYS A 397 -2.28 19.04 39.08
C CYS A 397 -2.11 18.17 40.32
N SER A 398 -2.29 18.75 41.52
CA SER A 398 -2.17 18.02 42.77
C SER A 398 -3.32 17.03 43.00
N ALA A 399 -3.07 16.10 43.92
CA ALA A 399 -4.06 15.14 44.37
C ALA A 399 -5.33 15.80 44.95
N GLU A 400 -5.11 16.80 45.80
CA GLU A 400 -6.17 17.54 46.48
C GLU A 400 -7.05 18.29 45.47
N PHE A 401 -6.45 18.87 44.43
CA PHE A 401 -7.20 19.51 43.35
C PHE A 401 -8.05 18.51 42.56
N LEU A 402 -7.46 17.41 42.10
CA LEU A 402 -8.17 16.38 41.33
C LEU A 402 -9.36 15.77 42.10
N ALA A 403 -9.18 15.54 43.41
CA ALA A 403 -10.24 15.02 44.27
C ALA A 403 -11.43 15.99 44.40
N SER A 404 -11.20 17.29 44.19
CA SER A 404 -12.21 18.34 44.29
C SER A 404 -13.02 18.59 42.99
N LEU A 405 -12.66 17.94 41.88
CA LEU A 405 -13.32 18.12 40.58
C LEU A 405 -14.68 17.38 40.49
N PRO A 406 -15.64 17.89 39.69
CA PRO A 406 -17.00 17.33 39.58
C PRO A 406 -17.05 16.07 38.70
N CYS A 407 -16.72 14.91 39.27
CA CYS A 407 -16.68 13.62 38.56
C CYS A 407 -18.02 13.11 37.99
N ASN A 408 -19.15 13.68 38.42
CA ASN A 408 -20.47 13.33 37.89
C ASN A 408 -20.90 14.23 36.72
N ALA A 409 -20.23 15.37 36.52
CA ALA A 409 -20.58 16.35 35.48
C ALA A 409 -19.64 16.30 34.27
N ALA A 410 -18.37 15.94 34.48
CA ALA A 410 -17.37 15.89 33.41
C ALA A 410 -16.46 14.67 33.53
N GLN A 411 -15.97 14.19 32.38
CA GLN A 411 -14.89 13.20 32.30
C GLN A 411 -13.58 13.85 32.71
N ILE A 412 -12.94 13.32 33.75
CA ILE A 412 -11.64 13.82 34.21
C ILE A 412 -10.53 12.98 33.55
N VAL A 413 -9.62 13.67 32.87
CA VAL A 413 -8.40 13.12 32.26
C VAL A 413 -7.21 13.74 33.00
N ALA A 414 -6.42 12.93 33.70
CA ALA A 414 -5.25 13.42 34.44
C ALA A 414 -3.96 13.01 33.73
N ASN A 415 -3.04 13.94 33.53
CA ASN A 415 -1.72 13.73 32.96
C ASN A 415 -0.65 14.16 33.96
N PHE A 416 0.31 13.27 34.25
CA PHE A 416 1.39 13.51 35.20
C PHE A 416 2.74 13.35 34.51
N ASN A 417 3.48 14.44 34.36
CA ASN A 417 4.79 14.47 33.74
C ASN A 417 5.88 14.62 34.81
N ASN A 418 6.88 13.74 34.81
CA ASN A 418 8.07 13.82 35.67
C ASN A 418 7.75 14.03 37.17
N SER A 419 6.62 13.50 37.63
CA SER A 419 6.18 13.68 39.02
C SER A 419 6.84 12.64 39.93
N PHE A 420 7.35 13.07 41.10
CA PHE A 420 7.82 12.12 42.10
C PHE A 420 6.62 11.41 42.73
N ALA A 421 6.38 10.16 42.32
CA ALA A 421 5.18 9.37 42.59
C ALA A 421 4.85 9.07 44.06
N ARG A 422 5.58 9.63 45.06
CA ARG A 422 5.23 9.45 46.48
C ARG A 422 3.82 9.95 46.80
N SER A 423 3.31 10.94 46.07
CA SER A 423 1.94 11.47 46.18
C SER A 423 0.88 10.72 45.37
N VAL A 424 1.24 9.76 44.50
CA VAL A 424 0.32 9.09 43.57
C VAL A 424 -0.34 7.83 44.16
N THR A 425 0.14 7.37 45.33
CA THR A 425 -0.38 6.15 45.98
C THR A 425 -1.83 6.26 46.46
N GLU A 426 -2.35 7.47 46.65
CA GLU A 426 -3.77 7.74 46.91
C GLU A 426 -4.52 7.89 45.58
N LEU A 427 -4.70 6.77 44.89
CA LEU A 427 -5.21 6.72 43.53
C LEU A 427 -6.60 7.37 43.35
N TYR A 428 -6.68 8.21 42.33
CA TYR A 428 -7.83 9.06 42.02
C TYR A 428 -9.00 8.25 41.49
N GLN A 429 -9.90 7.85 42.40
CA GLN A 429 -11.14 7.12 42.08
C GLN A 429 -12.05 7.88 41.10
N ASN A 430 -11.85 9.19 40.94
CA ASN A 430 -12.68 10.09 40.17
C ASN A 430 -12.21 10.30 38.72
N ALA A 431 -10.95 9.97 38.38
CA ALA A 431 -10.43 10.13 37.03
C ALA A 431 -10.88 8.96 36.13
N ALA A 432 -11.43 9.27 34.95
CA ALA A 432 -11.83 8.26 33.98
C ALA A 432 -10.65 7.83 33.09
N SER A 433 -9.71 8.74 32.85
CA SER A 433 -8.47 8.48 32.11
C SER A 433 -7.28 9.03 32.90
N VAL A 434 -6.19 8.26 32.97
CA VAL A 434 -4.96 8.70 33.63
C VAL A 434 -3.75 8.40 32.75
N GLN A 435 -2.87 9.39 32.58
CA GLN A 435 -1.64 9.32 31.83
C GLN A 435 -0.44 9.65 32.75
N TYR A 436 0.60 8.85 32.68
CA TYR A 436 1.84 9.03 33.43
C TYR A 436 3.04 9.04 32.47
N ASN A 437 3.74 10.15 32.35
CA ASN A 437 4.91 10.28 31.48
C ASN A 437 6.18 10.49 32.31
N GLU A 438 7.21 9.67 32.07
CA GLU A 438 8.54 9.82 32.67
C GLU A 438 8.55 9.73 34.20
N ASN A 439 7.70 8.87 34.78
CA ASN A 439 7.59 8.72 36.24
C ASN A 439 8.44 7.54 36.76
N THR A 440 8.81 7.60 38.05
CA THR A 440 9.42 6.47 38.76
C THR A 440 8.56 6.06 39.95
N PHE A 441 8.04 4.83 39.91
CA PHE A 441 7.15 4.27 40.91
C PHE A 441 7.92 3.38 41.88
N TYR A 442 8.15 3.86 43.11
CA TYR A 442 8.93 3.14 44.13
C TYR A 442 8.13 2.11 44.94
N ASN A 443 6.82 2.29 45.01
CA ASN A 443 5.90 1.43 45.74
C ASN A 443 4.97 0.72 44.77
N ASP A 444 4.25 -0.28 45.24
CA ASP A 444 3.16 -0.89 44.48
C ASP A 444 2.07 0.15 44.19
N LEU A 445 1.63 0.21 42.95
CA LEU A 445 0.55 1.06 42.47
C LEU A 445 -0.62 0.18 42.07
N THR A 446 -1.72 0.25 42.84
CA THR A 446 -2.90 -0.60 42.62
C THR A 446 -4.05 0.20 42.05
N PHE A 447 -4.29 0.11 40.74
CA PHE A 447 -5.38 0.83 40.08
C PHE A 447 -6.74 0.36 40.61
N MET A 448 -7.41 1.23 41.37
CA MET A 448 -8.74 1.02 41.96
C MET A 448 -9.68 2.13 41.48
N GLY A 449 -10.89 1.79 41.03
CA GLY A 449 -11.96 2.76 40.81
C GLY A 449 -12.43 2.90 39.36
N ARG A 450 -12.83 4.12 38.98
CA ARG A 450 -13.53 4.42 37.71
C ARG A 450 -12.61 4.62 36.50
N GLN A 451 -11.33 4.28 36.64
CA GLN A 451 -10.32 4.49 35.61
C GLN A 451 -10.54 3.47 34.49
N LYS A 452 -11.04 3.95 33.35
CA LYS A 452 -11.30 3.14 32.16
C LYS A 452 -10.10 3.11 31.23
N HIS A 453 -9.34 4.20 31.19
CA HIS A 453 -8.16 4.35 30.34
C HIS A 453 -6.94 4.66 31.20
N ILE A 454 -5.89 3.85 31.07
CA ILE A 454 -4.64 4.04 31.79
C ILE A 454 -3.50 4.02 30.78
N GLU A 455 -2.71 5.09 30.75
CA GLU A 455 -1.53 5.21 29.90
C GLU A 455 -0.30 5.50 30.76
N ILE A 456 0.78 4.77 30.56
CA ILE A 456 2.06 5.00 31.24
C ILE A 456 3.16 4.94 30.19
N CYS A 457 3.88 6.04 30.03
CA CYS A 457 4.93 6.19 29.03
C CYS A 457 6.28 6.47 29.70
N SER A 458 7.34 5.85 29.19
CA SER A 458 8.75 6.13 29.54
C SER A 458 9.04 6.07 31.04
N SER A 459 8.38 5.16 31.77
CA SER A 459 8.38 5.14 33.24
C SER A 459 9.06 3.90 33.83
N ALA A 460 9.58 4.03 35.04
CA ALA A 460 10.27 2.97 35.78
C ALA A 460 9.42 2.45 36.95
N ILE A 461 9.16 1.14 37.00
CA ILE A 461 8.41 0.51 38.09
C ILE A 461 9.38 -0.26 38.98
N ASN A 462 9.73 0.31 40.13
CA ASN A 462 10.55 -0.35 41.16
C ASN A 462 9.71 -1.17 42.15
N GLY A 463 8.41 -0.87 42.28
CA GLY A 463 7.41 -1.73 42.92
C GLY A 463 6.71 -2.61 41.88
N SER A 464 5.38 -2.67 41.96
CA SER A 464 4.53 -3.38 41.01
C SER A 464 3.35 -2.52 40.54
N LEU A 465 2.91 -2.68 39.29
CA LEU A 465 1.61 -2.19 38.83
C LEU A 465 0.57 -3.30 39.01
N ILE A 466 -0.51 -3.03 39.72
CA ILE A 466 -1.56 -4.01 40.02
C ILE A 466 -2.87 -3.52 39.42
N PHE A 467 -3.41 -4.26 38.45
CA PHE A 467 -4.71 -4.02 37.84
C PHE A 467 -5.72 -5.05 38.38
N LEU A 468 -6.81 -4.57 38.97
CA LEU A 468 -7.80 -5.45 39.60
C LEU A 468 -8.90 -5.86 38.60
N PRO A 469 -9.31 -7.13 38.56
CA PRO A 469 -10.28 -7.64 37.59
C PRO A 469 -11.70 -7.06 37.76
N GLU A 470 -12.00 -6.52 38.94
CA GLU A 470 -13.31 -5.91 39.24
C GLU A 470 -13.53 -4.58 38.50
N ASN A 471 -12.48 -3.99 37.93
CA ASN A 471 -12.57 -2.74 37.20
C ASN A 471 -12.91 -2.99 35.71
N ASP A 472 -13.77 -2.15 35.15
CA ASP A 472 -14.18 -2.19 33.75
C ASP A 472 -13.19 -1.43 32.85
N TYR A 473 -11.94 -1.89 32.80
CA TYR A 473 -10.91 -1.26 31.98
C TYR A 473 -11.27 -1.36 30.49
N GLU A 474 -11.28 -0.21 29.81
CA GLU A 474 -11.46 -0.11 28.36
C GLU A 474 -10.11 -0.10 27.64
N CYS A 475 -9.08 0.52 28.23
CA CYS A 475 -7.73 0.59 27.67
C CYS A 475 -6.64 0.62 28.75
N ILE A 476 -5.59 -0.19 28.57
CA ILE A 476 -4.35 -0.12 29.34
C ILE A 476 -3.20 -0.03 28.34
N SER A 477 -2.37 1.00 28.42
CA SER A 477 -1.24 1.24 27.51
C SER A 477 0.02 1.57 28.30
N LEU A 478 1.01 0.68 28.27
CA LEU A 478 2.31 0.85 28.92
C LEU A 478 3.36 0.88 27.82
N ILE A 479 4.01 2.02 27.58
CA ILE A 479 4.97 2.22 26.48
C ILE A 479 6.32 2.62 27.06
N SER A 480 7.38 1.90 26.71
CA SER A 480 8.73 2.11 27.28
C SER A 480 8.75 2.03 28.81
N VAL A 481 7.91 1.15 29.36
CA VAL A 481 7.79 0.89 30.80
C VAL A 481 8.56 -0.38 31.17
N TYR A 482 9.27 -0.37 32.29
CA TYR A 482 9.97 -1.57 32.78
C TYR A 482 9.66 -1.82 34.26
N GLY A 483 9.50 -3.10 34.61
CA GLY A 483 9.16 -3.58 35.95
C GLY A 483 7.96 -4.53 35.96
N VAL A 484 7.44 -4.84 37.15
CA VAL A 484 6.44 -5.90 37.34
C VAL A 484 5.02 -5.36 37.17
N VAL A 485 4.20 -6.09 36.41
CA VAL A 485 2.79 -5.80 36.14
C VAL A 485 1.95 -7.04 36.46
N TYR A 486 0.87 -6.87 37.22
CA TYR A 486 -0.12 -7.90 37.53
C TYR A 486 -1.43 -7.57 36.82
N LEU A 487 -1.87 -8.48 35.94
CA LEU A 487 -3.10 -8.36 35.14
C LEU A 487 -4.16 -9.41 35.51
N SER A 488 -4.15 -9.91 36.74
CA SER A 488 -5.00 -11.04 37.14
C SER A 488 -6.47 -10.86 36.74
N GLY A 489 -6.94 -11.70 35.82
CA GLY A 489 -8.31 -11.68 35.29
C GLY A 489 -8.56 -10.72 34.12
N ILE A 490 -7.50 -10.15 33.53
CA ILE A 490 -7.54 -9.35 32.31
C ILE A 490 -6.83 -10.13 31.21
N ALA A 491 -7.57 -10.51 30.16
CA ALA A 491 -7.06 -11.26 29.01
C ALA A 491 -6.43 -12.64 29.36
N GLY A 492 -6.64 -13.14 30.58
CA GLY A 492 -6.04 -14.36 31.11
C GLY A 492 -4.61 -14.25 31.61
N PHE A 493 -4.02 -13.04 31.68
CA PHE A 493 -2.62 -12.85 32.08
C PHE A 493 -2.47 -12.70 33.60
N GLY A 494 -1.39 -13.27 34.15
CA GLY A 494 -1.01 -13.18 35.55
C GLY A 494 0.04 -12.11 35.80
N GLN A 495 1.22 -12.54 36.26
CA GLN A 495 2.39 -11.70 36.44
C GLN A 495 3.22 -11.57 35.14
N ILE A 496 3.51 -10.34 34.75
CA ILE A 496 4.35 -9.98 33.61
C ILE A 496 5.50 -9.09 34.11
N LEU A 497 6.73 -9.38 33.70
CA LEU A 497 7.87 -8.48 33.88
C LEU A 497 8.20 -7.81 32.55
N LEU A 498 7.93 -6.50 32.46
CA LEU A 498 8.37 -5.69 31.32
C LEU A 498 9.87 -5.43 31.45
N THR A 499 10.64 -5.87 30.46
CA THR A 499 12.10 -5.82 30.51
C THR A 499 12.64 -4.57 29.84
N ARG A 500 13.79 -4.09 30.33
CA ARG A 500 14.51 -2.98 29.69
C ARG A 500 15.41 -3.55 28.59
N THR A 501 15.00 -3.35 27.35
CA THR A 501 15.75 -3.73 26.13
C THR A 501 16.15 -2.51 25.33
N ASP A 502 16.96 -2.70 24.28
CA ASP A 502 17.25 -1.63 23.30
C ASP A 502 16.01 -1.25 22.48
N THR A 503 15.03 -2.15 22.39
CA THR A 503 13.70 -1.90 21.84
C THR A 503 12.75 -1.40 22.92
N THR A 504 11.73 -0.63 22.51
CA THR A 504 10.67 -0.16 23.41
C THR A 504 9.83 -1.33 23.92
N SER A 505 9.81 -1.53 25.24
CA SER A 505 8.84 -2.42 25.88
C SER A 505 7.43 -1.87 25.69
N LYS A 506 6.46 -2.77 25.52
CA LYS A 506 5.06 -2.36 25.33
C LYS A 506 4.11 -3.36 25.93
N LEU A 507 3.06 -2.88 26.57
CA LEU A 507 1.88 -3.65 26.92
C LEU A 507 0.67 -2.82 26.53
N HIS A 508 -0.19 -3.35 25.68
CA HIS A 508 -1.41 -2.67 25.26
C HIS A 508 -2.60 -3.62 25.32
N TYR A 509 -3.62 -3.25 26.09
CA TYR A 509 -4.90 -3.94 26.16
C TYR A 509 -5.99 -2.96 25.76
N GLU A 510 -6.85 -3.37 24.84
CA GLU A 510 -8.02 -2.59 24.41
C GLU A 510 -9.25 -3.50 24.43
N LYS A 511 -10.20 -3.21 25.32
CA LYS A 511 -11.45 -3.93 25.44
C LYS A 511 -12.42 -3.46 24.36
N LYS A 512 -12.91 -4.40 23.56
CA LYS A 512 -13.96 -4.17 22.57
C LYS A 512 -15.13 -5.12 22.84
N GLU A 513 -16.01 -5.26 21.84
CA GLU A 513 -17.01 -6.32 21.86
C GLU A 513 -16.35 -7.71 22.03
N PRO A 514 -17.02 -8.69 22.64
CA PRO A 514 -16.48 -10.02 22.83
C PRO A 514 -15.92 -10.61 21.53
N GLY A 515 -14.67 -11.05 21.56
CA GLY A 515 -13.94 -11.61 20.42
C GLY A 515 -13.29 -10.55 19.53
N LYS A 516 -13.34 -9.26 19.88
CA LYS A 516 -12.69 -8.17 19.14
C LYS A 516 -11.65 -7.42 19.97
N SER A 517 -11.49 -7.73 21.25
CA SER A 517 -10.50 -7.06 22.11
C SER A 517 -9.07 -7.36 21.63
N LEU A 518 -8.15 -6.43 21.87
CA LEU A 518 -6.74 -6.51 21.48
C LEU A 518 -5.86 -6.64 22.73
N PHE A 519 -4.88 -7.53 22.67
CA PHE A 519 -3.79 -7.63 23.63
C PHE A 519 -2.45 -7.70 22.90
N GLU A 520 -1.57 -6.73 23.15
CA GLU A 520 -0.23 -6.65 22.56
C GLU A 520 0.82 -6.57 23.68
N LEU A 521 1.87 -7.38 23.56
CA LEU A 521 2.96 -7.44 24.52
C LEU A 521 4.31 -7.51 23.81
N LYS A 522 5.24 -6.64 24.22
CA LYS A 522 6.58 -6.50 23.65
C LYS A 522 7.66 -6.42 24.71
N SER A 523 8.76 -7.16 24.51
CA SER A 523 9.94 -7.19 25.40
C SER A 523 9.60 -7.51 26.86
N ALA A 524 8.97 -8.67 27.08
CA ALA A 524 8.44 -9.05 28.38
C ALA A 524 8.80 -10.49 28.78
N GLN A 525 8.76 -10.79 30.07
CA GLN A 525 8.85 -12.14 30.62
C GLN A 525 7.56 -12.51 31.35
N ILE A 526 7.14 -13.76 31.21
CA ILE A 526 5.92 -14.30 31.81
C ILE A 526 6.27 -15.49 32.69
N PHE A 527 5.74 -15.50 33.93
CA PHE A 527 6.04 -16.51 34.93
C PHE A 527 4.88 -17.50 35.19
N ASP A 528 3.71 -17.22 34.65
CA ASP A 528 2.49 -18.01 34.88
C ASP A 528 2.03 -18.74 33.61
N GLN A 529 1.26 -19.81 33.81
CA GLN A 529 0.49 -20.41 32.73
C GLN A 529 -0.67 -19.49 32.34
N ILE A 530 -0.81 -19.19 31.06
CA ILE A 530 -1.82 -18.29 30.53
C ILE A 530 -2.83 -19.09 29.73
N VAL A 531 -4.11 -18.80 29.97
CA VAL A 531 -5.20 -19.19 29.08
C VAL A 531 -5.80 -17.91 28.56
N VAL A 532 -5.59 -17.59 27.28
CA VAL A 532 -6.07 -16.34 26.70
C VAL A 532 -7.61 -16.34 26.73
N ASP A 533 -8.18 -15.29 27.30
CA ASP A 533 -9.63 -15.17 27.44
C ASP A 533 -10.33 -15.18 26.08
N ALA A 534 -11.54 -15.73 26.05
CA ALA A 534 -12.30 -15.91 24.81
C ALA A 534 -12.77 -14.58 24.18
N ASP A 535 -12.78 -13.49 24.95
CA ASP A 535 -13.14 -12.15 24.50
C ASP A 535 -12.00 -11.43 23.75
N ILE A 536 -10.76 -11.94 23.83
CA ILE A 536 -9.61 -11.40 23.11
C ILE A 536 -9.60 -11.91 21.67
N GLY A 537 -9.90 -11.02 20.73
CA GLY A 537 -9.85 -11.32 19.30
C GLY A 537 -8.44 -11.35 18.75
N SER A 538 -7.58 -10.43 19.21
CA SER A 538 -6.25 -10.20 18.67
C SER A 538 -5.19 -10.29 19.77
N VAL A 539 -4.18 -11.14 19.57
CA VAL A 539 -3.03 -11.29 20.47
C VAL A 539 -1.73 -11.09 19.69
N ILE A 540 -0.90 -10.16 20.12
CA ILE A 540 0.40 -9.87 19.49
C ILE A 540 1.50 -10.00 20.55
N LEU A 541 2.44 -10.92 20.36
CA LEU A 541 3.56 -11.19 21.26
C LEU A 541 4.88 -11.01 20.50
N HIS A 542 5.69 -10.05 20.92
CA HIS A 542 6.98 -9.77 20.27
C HIS A 542 8.12 -9.71 21.29
N MET A 543 9.19 -10.49 21.10
CA MET A 543 10.29 -10.59 22.08
C MET A 543 9.80 -10.96 23.50
N VAL A 544 8.82 -11.88 23.60
CA VAL A 544 8.26 -12.36 24.86
C VAL A 544 8.93 -13.67 25.26
N GLU A 545 9.37 -13.79 26.52
CA GLU A 545 9.94 -15.04 27.06
C GLU A 545 9.02 -15.66 28.11
N LEU A 546 8.76 -16.95 27.98
CA LEU A 546 8.00 -17.74 28.94
C LEU A 546 8.97 -18.51 29.86
N ASP A 547 8.70 -18.50 31.16
CA ASP A 547 9.50 -19.27 32.12
C ASP A 547 9.32 -20.79 31.94
N LEU A 548 10.27 -21.59 32.44
CA LEU A 548 10.25 -23.04 32.28
C LEU A 548 9.00 -23.67 32.89
N GLY A 549 8.26 -24.42 32.07
CA GLY A 549 7.03 -25.10 32.49
C GLY A 549 5.77 -24.24 32.37
N THR A 550 5.90 -22.99 31.93
CA THR A 550 4.76 -22.12 31.57
C THR A 550 4.39 -22.30 30.10
N SER A 551 3.14 -22.00 29.77
CA SER A 551 2.64 -22.03 28.40
C SER A 551 1.52 -21.01 28.20
N ILE A 552 1.37 -20.52 26.98
CA ILE A 552 0.18 -19.74 26.58
C ILE A 552 -0.76 -20.65 25.80
N VAL A 553 -2.00 -20.77 26.27
CA VAL A 553 -3.06 -21.55 25.62
C VAL A 553 -3.96 -20.61 24.83
N PHE A 554 -4.03 -20.83 23.52
CA PHE A 554 -4.91 -20.08 22.64
C PHE A 554 -6.18 -20.86 22.34
N SER A 555 -7.30 -20.15 22.31
CA SER A 555 -8.60 -20.69 21.94
C SER A 555 -8.92 -20.37 20.49
N SER A 556 -9.93 -21.03 19.93
CA SER A 556 -10.35 -20.74 18.56
C SER A 556 -11.10 -19.42 18.39
N THR A 557 -11.38 -18.68 19.47
CA THR A 557 -11.98 -17.33 19.36
C THR A 557 -10.92 -16.25 19.13
N ASN A 558 -9.64 -16.56 19.32
CA ASN A 558 -8.53 -15.65 19.01
C ASN A 558 -8.34 -15.60 17.49
N MET A 559 -9.04 -14.66 16.84
CA MET A 559 -9.08 -14.51 15.38
C MET A 559 -7.76 -14.02 14.76
N HIS A 560 -6.94 -13.31 15.55
CA HIS A 560 -5.62 -12.87 15.14
C HIS A 560 -4.60 -13.21 16.21
N VAL A 561 -3.56 -13.95 15.84
CA VAL A 561 -2.46 -14.32 16.74
C VAL A 561 -1.16 -14.06 16.01
N GLU A 562 -0.33 -13.17 16.52
CA GLU A 562 1.02 -12.92 16.00
C GLU A 562 2.03 -13.15 17.11
N VAL A 563 2.99 -14.04 16.88
CA VAL A 563 4.11 -14.31 17.77
C VAL A 563 5.41 -14.21 16.98
N SER A 564 6.29 -13.32 17.38
CA SER A 564 7.58 -13.12 16.72
C SER A 564 8.70 -12.88 17.73
N GLU A 565 9.91 -13.32 17.41
CA GLU A 565 11.12 -13.12 18.23
C GLU A 565 10.99 -13.59 19.69
N SER A 566 10.02 -14.46 19.97
CA SER A 566 9.61 -14.87 21.32
C SER A 566 10.15 -16.26 21.64
N ARG A 567 10.15 -16.64 22.91
CA ARG A 567 10.62 -17.96 23.34
C ARG A 567 9.69 -18.56 24.37
N GLY A 568 9.22 -19.79 24.13
CA GLY A 568 8.35 -20.47 25.09
C GLY A 568 7.46 -21.53 24.47
N LEU A 569 6.66 -22.18 25.31
CA LEU A 569 5.68 -23.18 24.89
C LEU A 569 4.32 -22.53 24.59
N LEU A 570 3.79 -22.72 23.39
CA LEU A 570 2.47 -22.26 22.99
C LEU A 570 1.56 -23.46 22.70
N ASP A 571 0.43 -23.54 23.39
CA ASP A 571 -0.61 -24.50 23.04
C ASP A 571 -1.47 -23.94 21.92
N MET A 572 -1.15 -24.39 20.71
CA MET A 572 -1.80 -24.02 19.45
C MET A 572 -2.72 -25.13 18.95
N THR A 573 -3.16 -26.05 19.84
CA THR A 573 -4.00 -27.19 19.47
C THR A 573 -5.27 -26.76 18.74
N SER A 574 -5.84 -25.61 19.09
CA SER A 574 -7.03 -25.01 18.46
C SER A 574 -6.85 -24.63 16.98
N PHE A 575 -5.60 -24.48 16.50
CA PHE A 575 -5.28 -24.01 15.15
C PHE A 575 -4.48 -25.03 14.33
N ILE A 576 -3.46 -25.63 14.93
CA ILE A 576 -2.52 -26.56 14.25
C ILE A 576 -2.53 -27.98 14.83
N GLY A 577 -3.40 -28.24 15.81
CA GLY A 577 -3.60 -29.56 16.39
C GLY A 577 -2.49 -30.06 17.32
N THR A 578 -1.52 -29.21 17.67
CA THR A 578 -0.43 -29.56 18.58
C THR A 578 0.09 -28.35 19.38
N VAL A 579 0.90 -28.64 20.40
CA VAL A 579 1.66 -27.66 21.19
C VAL A 579 3.02 -27.41 20.52
N VAL A 580 3.45 -26.16 20.42
CA VAL A 580 4.69 -25.77 19.73
C VAL A 580 5.62 -25.05 20.71
N PHE A 581 6.89 -25.44 20.71
CA PHE A 581 7.94 -24.64 21.34
C PHE A 581 8.50 -23.65 20.33
N ILE A 582 8.33 -22.36 20.59
CA ILE A 582 8.83 -21.27 19.77
C ILE A 582 10.18 -20.80 20.31
N ASP A 583 11.14 -20.52 19.41
CA ASP A 583 12.38 -19.82 19.73
C ASP A 583 12.45 -18.44 19.06
N ARG A 584 13.45 -17.64 19.42
CA ARG A 584 13.55 -16.24 18.97
C ARG A 584 13.74 -16.06 17.46
N THR A 585 14.03 -17.12 16.71
CA THR A 585 14.13 -17.08 15.24
C THR A 585 12.82 -17.44 14.55
N MET A 586 11.86 -17.96 15.32
CA MET A 586 10.58 -18.40 14.81
C MET A 586 9.57 -17.25 14.79
N LYS A 587 8.65 -17.32 13.81
CA LYS A 587 7.48 -16.43 13.71
C LYS A 587 6.24 -17.26 13.41
N LEU A 588 5.14 -16.91 14.04
CA LEU A 588 3.82 -17.47 13.82
C LEU A 588 2.85 -16.30 13.62
N LYS A 589 2.03 -16.33 12.58
CA LYS A 589 0.96 -15.37 12.37
C LYS A 589 -0.30 -16.10 11.93
N ILE A 590 -1.43 -15.73 12.51
CA ILE A 590 -2.78 -16.21 12.18
C ILE A 590 -3.65 -14.96 12.00
N SER A 591 -4.42 -14.90 10.92
CA SER A 591 -5.40 -13.84 10.67
C SER A 591 -6.68 -14.40 10.06
N SER A 592 -7.83 -13.93 10.54
CA SER A 592 -9.14 -14.26 9.97
C SER A 592 -9.54 -13.32 8.83
N THR A 593 -10.52 -13.73 8.02
CA THR A 593 -11.12 -12.96 6.91
C THR A 593 -11.78 -11.63 7.31
N GLN A 594 -11.83 -11.28 8.60
CA GLN A 594 -12.35 -9.98 9.04
C GLN A 594 -11.34 -8.84 8.88
N ASP A 595 -10.08 -9.14 8.52
CA ASP A 595 -9.12 -8.11 8.17
C ASP A 595 -9.53 -7.42 6.86
N LYS A 596 -9.67 -6.09 6.87
CA LYS A 596 -10.15 -5.31 5.72
C LYS A 596 -9.24 -5.44 4.50
N HIS A 597 -8.01 -5.92 4.68
CA HIS A 597 -6.99 -6.01 3.65
C HIS A 597 -6.86 -7.40 3.02
N SER A 598 -7.36 -8.47 3.66
CA SER A 598 -7.31 -9.83 3.12
C SER A 598 -8.69 -10.44 3.06
N GLU A 599 -9.09 -10.88 1.88
CA GLU A 599 -10.33 -11.64 1.69
C GLU A 599 -10.23 -13.08 2.22
N LEU A 600 -9.01 -13.57 2.49
CA LEU A 600 -8.71 -14.95 2.85
C LEU A 600 -8.22 -15.06 4.30
N SER A 601 -8.60 -16.15 4.98
CA SER A 601 -8.02 -16.51 6.27
C SER A 601 -6.61 -17.07 6.08
N HIS A 602 -5.66 -16.59 6.88
CA HIS A 602 -4.23 -16.78 6.65
C HIS A 602 -3.53 -17.37 7.86
N ILE A 603 -2.58 -18.27 7.61
CA ILE A 603 -1.60 -18.74 8.60
C ILE A 603 -0.19 -18.70 8.00
N GLU A 604 0.74 -18.03 8.70
CA GLU A 604 2.16 -17.98 8.38
C GLU A 604 2.96 -18.66 9.50
N LEU A 605 3.78 -19.64 9.12
CA LEU A 605 4.70 -20.36 10.01
C LEU A 605 6.12 -20.18 9.48
N SER A 606 6.99 -19.53 10.26
CA SER A 606 8.37 -19.26 9.88
C SER A 606 9.38 -19.81 10.88
N GLY A 607 10.39 -20.54 10.42
CA GLY A 607 11.50 -21.06 11.23
C GLY A 607 11.13 -22.22 12.17
N ILE A 608 9.90 -22.75 12.11
CA ILE A 608 9.38 -23.69 13.10
C ILE A 608 9.88 -25.12 12.85
N ASN A 609 10.18 -25.85 13.93
CA ASN A 609 10.54 -27.26 13.89
C ASN A 609 9.43 -28.15 14.48
N PHE A 610 8.82 -29.00 13.64
CA PHE A 610 7.78 -29.93 14.04
C PHE A 610 8.34 -31.34 14.23
N ARG A 611 8.25 -31.82 15.48
CA ARG A 611 8.63 -33.20 15.85
C ARG A 611 7.48 -34.17 15.77
N ASP A 612 6.24 -33.69 15.87
CA ASP A 612 5.01 -34.48 15.82
C ASP A 612 4.22 -34.19 14.54
N ASN A 613 3.23 -35.03 14.25
CA ASN A 613 2.30 -34.77 13.15
C ASN A 613 1.46 -33.52 13.44
N VAL A 614 1.40 -32.63 12.46
CA VAL A 614 0.64 -31.39 12.52
C VAL A 614 -0.55 -31.50 11.58
N VAL A 615 -1.72 -31.09 12.03
CA VAL A 615 -2.93 -31.05 11.20
C VAL A 615 -3.52 -29.66 11.30
N LEU A 616 -3.41 -28.89 10.22
CA LEU A 616 -3.99 -27.56 10.17
C LEU A 616 -5.50 -27.66 10.21
N ARG A 617 -6.13 -26.78 10.99
CA ARG A 617 -7.58 -26.70 11.08
C ARG A 617 -8.17 -26.23 9.76
N ASP A 618 -9.39 -26.70 9.47
CA ASP A 618 -10.09 -26.41 8.24
C ASP A 618 -10.75 -25.02 8.19
N VAL A 619 -9.93 -24.00 8.42
CA VAL A 619 -10.35 -22.59 8.45
C VAL A 619 -9.42 -21.69 7.66
N PHE A 620 -8.26 -22.16 7.18
CA PHE A 620 -7.27 -21.34 6.48
C PHE A 620 -7.42 -21.50 4.96
N GLU A 621 -7.54 -20.37 4.27
CA GLU A 621 -7.60 -20.29 2.82
C GLU A 621 -6.22 -19.95 2.21
N GLU A 622 -5.32 -19.32 2.98
CA GLU A 622 -3.93 -19.04 2.61
C GLU A 622 -2.97 -19.62 3.67
N ILE A 623 -1.97 -20.38 3.23
CA ILE A 623 -0.97 -21.01 4.10
C ILE A 623 0.44 -20.66 3.61
N ASP A 624 1.21 -20.00 4.46
CA ASP A 624 2.61 -19.66 4.23
C ASP A 624 3.52 -20.48 5.17
N LEU A 625 4.38 -21.31 4.60
CA LEU A 625 5.40 -22.07 5.31
C LEU A 625 6.77 -21.56 4.89
N LYS A 626 7.55 -21.01 5.82
CA LYS A 626 8.89 -20.46 5.57
C LYS A 626 9.90 -21.11 6.50
N TYR A 627 10.97 -21.71 5.99
CA TYR A 627 11.99 -22.37 6.81
C TYR A 627 11.41 -23.34 7.85
N VAL A 628 10.34 -24.07 7.49
CA VAL A 628 9.70 -25.04 8.37
C VAL A 628 10.40 -26.39 8.23
N PHE A 629 10.84 -26.95 9.35
CA PHE A 629 11.54 -28.23 9.42
C PHE A 629 10.63 -29.29 10.05
N ILE A 630 10.30 -30.35 9.32
CA ILE A 630 9.44 -31.42 9.81
C ILE A 630 10.28 -32.69 9.99
N ASP A 631 10.22 -33.31 11.18
CA ASP A 631 10.95 -34.55 11.47
C ASP A 631 10.58 -35.66 10.46
N LYS A 632 11.54 -36.55 10.18
CA LYS A 632 11.39 -37.61 9.17
C LYS A 632 10.20 -38.55 9.42
N LYS A 633 9.75 -38.69 10.67
CA LYS A 633 8.60 -39.53 11.06
C LYS A 633 7.29 -38.77 11.15
N SER A 634 7.32 -37.47 10.87
CA SER A 634 6.20 -36.56 11.03
C SER A 634 5.80 -35.94 9.70
N SER A 635 4.60 -35.37 9.67
CA SER A 635 4.05 -34.69 8.49
C SER A 635 3.21 -33.49 8.91
N LEU A 636 3.17 -32.47 8.07
CA LEU A 636 2.24 -31.34 8.18
C LEU A 636 1.11 -31.53 7.17
N THR A 637 -0.11 -31.72 7.65
CA THR A 637 -1.31 -31.90 6.83
C THR A 637 -1.96 -30.55 6.56
N VAL A 638 -2.03 -30.19 5.29
CA VAL A 638 -2.73 -28.98 4.79
C VAL A 638 -4.25 -29.21 4.85
N ASN A 639 -5.00 -28.17 5.22
CA ASN A 639 -6.45 -28.28 5.34
C ASN A 639 -7.17 -28.19 3.98
N MET A 640 -8.44 -28.58 3.95
CA MET A 640 -9.23 -28.69 2.72
C MET A 640 -9.64 -27.33 2.14
N SER A 641 -9.85 -26.32 2.99
CA SER A 641 -10.20 -24.95 2.58
C SER A 641 -9.05 -24.15 1.96
N CYS A 642 -7.81 -24.68 1.96
CA CYS A 642 -6.65 -23.99 1.41
C CYS A 642 -6.84 -23.73 -0.10
N LYS A 643 -6.73 -22.45 -0.51
CA LYS A 643 -6.74 -21.99 -1.90
C LYS A 643 -5.33 -21.57 -2.33
N GLU A 644 -4.57 -20.96 -1.44
CA GLU A 644 -3.20 -20.50 -1.68
C GLU A 644 -2.20 -21.18 -0.73
N LEU A 645 -1.15 -21.77 -1.30
CA LEU A 645 -0.09 -22.44 -0.56
C LEU A 645 1.28 -21.92 -0.98
N VAL A 646 1.99 -21.30 -0.04
CA VAL A 646 3.38 -20.85 -0.22
C VAL A 646 4.29 -21.69 0.67
N ILE A 647 5.34 -22.24 0.07
CA ILE A 647 6.36 -23.06 0.72
C ILE A 647 7.71 -22.46 0.37
N GLU A 648 8.46 -22.03 1.36
CA GLU A 648 9.77 -21.41 1.17
C GLU A 648 10.80 -22.11 2.03
N ARG A 649 11.78 -22.75 1.37
CA ARG A 649 12.94 -23.40 1.99
C ARG A 649 12.57 -24.34 3.15
N CYS A 650 11.44 -25.03 3.02
CA CYS A 650 10.94 -26.00 4.00
C CYS A 650 11.45 -27.42 3.74
N THR A 651 11.45 -28.26 4.76
CA THR A 651 12.00 -29.62 4.70
C THR A 651 11.10 -30.61 5.45
N GLY A 652 11.08 -31.88 4.99
CA GLY A 652 10.22 -32.93 5.55
C GLY A 652 8.98 -33.24 4.69
N MET A 653 7.88 -33.70 5.30
CA MET A 653 6.70 -34.21 4.57
C MET A 653 5.51 -33.25 4.68
N ILE A 654 5.03 -32.73 3.54
CA ILE A 654 3.77 -32.00 3.41
C ILE A 654 2.69 -32.95 2.89
N ASP A 655 1.62 -33.12 3.67
CA ASP A 655 0.49 -34.00 3.33
C ASP A 655 -0.66 -33.16 2.72
N LEU A 656 -0.87 -33.33 1.42
CA LEU A 656 -1.92 -32.71 0.62
C LEU A 656 -3.11 -33.67 0.37
N THR A 657 -3.22 -34.78 1.11
CA THR A 657 -4.27 -35.79 0.89
C THR A 657 -5.71 -35.28 1.05
N ARG A 658 -5.90 -34.11 1.69
CA ARG A 658 -7.21 -33.47 1.89
C ARG A 658 -7.50 -32.32 0.91
N VAL A 659 -6.52 -31.95 0.10
CA VAL A 659 -6.61 -30.81 -0.81
C VAL A 659 -6.99 -31.30 -2.20
N HIS A 660 -8.06 -30.77 -2.76
CA HIS A 660 -8.52 -31.14 -4.10
C HIS A 660 -8.21 -30.08 -5.15
N GLN A 661 -8.19 -28.81 -4.74
CA GLN A 661 -7.95 -27.67 -5.62
C GLN A 661 -7.17 -26.58 -4.88
N LEU A 662 -6.22 -25.97 -5.58
CA LEU A 662 -5.48 -24.78 -5.17
C LEU A 662 -5.55 -23.77 -6.31
N ASP A 663 -5.88 -22.52 -5.98
CA ASP A 663 -5.78 -21.43 -6.93
C ASP A 663 -4.31 -21.09 -7.17
N LYS A 664 -3.46 -21.15 -6.14
CA LYS A 664 -2.04 -20.82 -6.26
C LYS A 664 -1.15 -21.68 -5.38
N VAL A 665 -0.05 -22.13 -5.96
CA VAL A 665 1.02 -22.85 -5.27
C VAL A 665 2.34 -22.18 -5.60
N LYS A 666 3.08 -21.74 -4.58
CA LYS A 666 4.45 -21.22 -4.72
C LYS A 666 5.41 -22.07 -3.90
N ILE A 667 6.43 -22.64 -4.52
CA ILE A 667 7.43 -23.48 -3.86
C ILE A 667 8.83 -22.95 -4.15
N THR A 668 9.55 -22.51 -3.13
CA THR A 668 10.99 -22.22 -3.17
C THR A 668 11.73 -23.35 -2.49
N PHE A 669 12.49 -24.14 -3.24
CA PHE A 669 13.17 -25.31 -2.70
C PHE A 669 14.41 -24.93 -1.85
N ALA A 670 14.69 -25.72 -0.82
CA ALA A 670 15.92 -25.61 -0.03
C ALA A 670 17.08 -26.29 -0.75
N LEU A 671 18.30 -25.74 -0.64
CA LEU A 671 19.46 -26.21 -1.41
C LEU A 671 19.99 -27.61 -1.01
N GLN A 672 19.81 -28.02 0.24
CA GLN A 672 20.44 -29.24 0.79
C GLN A 672 19.43 -30.28 1.30
N GLU A 673 18.18 -29.88 1.53
CA GLU A 673 17.18 -30.71 2.17
C GLU A 673 15.93 -30.80 1.30
N HIS A 674 15.39 -32.02 1.21
CA HIS A 674 14.26 -32.30 0.32
C HIS A 674 12.93 -32.16 1.06
N ILE A 675 12.02 -31.43 0.43
CA ILE A 675 10.60 -31.49 0.76
C ILE A 675 9.96 -32.64 0.00
N ARG A 676 9.11 -33.41 0.69
CA ARG A 676 8.33 -34.51 0.13
C ARG A 676 6.86 -34.18 0.23
N PHE A 677 6.11 -34.59 -0.77
CA PHE A 677 4.67 -34.39 -0.82
C PHE A 677 3.96 -35.73 -0.78
N LYS A 678 2.85 -35.78 -0.05
CA LYS A 678 1.94 -36.93 -0.03
C LYS A 678 0.58 -36.51 -0.59
N PHE A 679 0.11 -37.26 -1.58
CA PHE A 679 -1.15 -37.02 -2.28
C PHE A 679 -2.08 -38.22 -2.08
N ALA A 680 -3.38 -37.97 -1.97
CA ALA A 680 -4.40 -39.03 -2.07
C ALA A 680 -4.83 -39.20 -3.53
N GLU A 681 -5.02 -38.07 -4.21
CA GLU A 681 -5.41 -37.94 -5.62
C GLU A 681 -4.67 -36.74 -6.23
N PRO A 682 -4.62 -36.62 -7.57
CA PRO A 682 -4.06 -35.43 -8.20
C PRO A 682 -4.82 -34.16 -7.81
N VAL A 683 -4.09 -33.08 -7.54
CA VAL A 683 -4.60 -31.78 -7.08
C VAL A 683 -4.69 -30.81 -8.25
N HIS A 684 -5.86 -30.18 -8.43
CA HIS A 684 -6.02 -29.13 -9.43
C HIS A 684 -5.28 -27.87 -8.96
N VAL A 685 -4.30 -27.39 -9.73
CA VAL A 685 -3.57 -26.15 -9.42
C VAL A 685 -3.75 -25.17 -10.56
N ARG A 686 -4.29 -23.97 -10.32
CA ARG A 686 -4.42 -22.97 -11.39
C ARG A 686 -3.10 -22.26 -11.68
N HIS A 687 -2.43 -21.77 -10.65
CA HIS A 687 -1.13 -21.08 -10.73
C HIS A 687 -0.05 -21.87 -9.98
N LEU A 688 0.98 -22.34 -10.68
CA LEU A 688 2.12 -23.06 -10.10
C LEU A 688 3.43 -22.29 -10.32
N HIS A 689 4.05 -21.88 -9.22
CA HIS A 689 5.27 -21.07 -9.20
C HIS A 689 6.36 -21.87 -8.48
N LEU A 690 7.45 -22.17 -9.17
CA LEU A 690 8.56 -22.95 -8.65
C LEU A 690 9.85 -22.14 -8.69
N HIS A 691 10.55 -22.07 -7.56
CA HIS A 691 11.78 -21.30 -7.40
C HIS A 691 12.91 -22.19 -6.90
N ARG A 692 14.13 -21.99 -7.43
CA ARG A 692 15.34 -22.73 -7.05
C ARG A 692 15.20 -24.26 -7.16
N VAL A 693 14.59 -24.76 -8.24
CA VAL A 693 14.34 -26.21 -8.39
C VAL A 693 15.66 -26.99 -8.43
N CYS A 694 15.98 -27.67 -7.33
CA CYS A 694 17.23 -28.42 -7.15
C CYS A 694 17.02 -29.88 -6.72
N ASN A 695 15.76 -30.35 -6.73
CA ASN A 695 15.42 -31.72 -6.40
C ASN A 695 15.82 -32.72 -7.51
N GLY A 696 15.87 -34.01 -7.14
CA GLY A 696 16.05 -35.07 -8.12
C GLY A 696 14.90 -35.12 -9.13
N VAL A 697 15.18 -35.75 -10.27
CA VAL A 697 14.22 -35.93 -11.37
C VAL A 697 12.97 -36.63 -10.87
N ASP A 698 13.13 -37.69 -10.06
CA ASP A 698 12.03 -38.51 -9.55
C ASP A 698 11.06 -37.70 -8.65
N GLU A 699 11.57 -36.83 -7.77
CA GLU A 699 10.71 -36.02 -6.90
C GLU A 699 9.90 -34.98 -7.69
N MET A 700 10.53 -34.38 -8.71
CA MET A 700 9.88 -33.40 -9.57
C MET A 700 8.87 -34.05 -10.52
N GLU A 701 9.19 -35.22 -11.07
CA GLU A 701 8.25 -36.02 -11.86
C GLU A 701 7.03 -36.40 -11.01
N MET A 702 7.25 -36.83 -9.77
CA MET A 702 6.17 -37.08 -8.82
C MET A 702 5.36 -35.81 -8.55
N LEU A 703 5.99 -34.64 -8.38
CA LEU A 703 5.29 -33.38 -8.15
C LEU A 703 4.37 -33.02 -9.34
N PHE A 704 4.92 -33.01 -10.56
CA PHE A 704 4.18 -32.65 -11.77
C PHE A 704 3.10 -33.68 -12.12
N SER A 705 3.31 -34.97 -11.87
CA SER A 705 2.27 -35.99 -12.10
C SER A 705 1.07 -35.86 -11.16
N ASN A 706 1.25 -35.24 -9.98
CA ASN A 706 0.18 -35.02 -9.01
C ASN A 706 -0.47 -33.63 -9.12
N PHE A 707 0.17 -32.63 -9.73
CA PHE A 707 -0.47 -31.34 -10.01
C PHE A 707 -1.07 -31.33 -11.42
N VAL A 708 -2.39 -31.19 -11.50
CA VAL A 708 -3.14 -31.26 -12.77
C VAL A 708 -3.83 -29.95 -13.10
N LYS A 709 -4.19 -29.79 -14.38
CA LYS A 709 -4.93 -28.63 -14.91
C LYS A 709 -4.26 -27.28 -14.63
N ILE A 710 -2.93 -27.25 -14.70
CA ILE A 710 -2.11 -26.04 -14.56
C ILE A 710 -2.45 -25.06 -15.69
N GLU A 711 -2.89 -23.84 -15.34
CA GLU A 711 -3.16 -22.77 -16.30
C GLU A 711 -1.96 -21.81 -16.43
N TYR A 712 -1.26 -21.55 -15.33
CA TYR A 712 -0.10 -20.65 -15.28
C TYR A 712 1.05 -21.40 -14.61
N LEU A 713 2.14 -21.61 -15.35
CA LEU A 713 3.34 -22.26 -14.84
C LEU A 713 4.51 -21.28 -14.93
N GLN A 714 5.14 -21.01 -13.79
CA GLN A 714 6.34 -20.19 -13.69
C GLN A 714 7.45 -20.98 -12.98
N ILE A 715 8.63 -21.02 -13.59
CA ILE A 715 9.83 -21.59 -12.97
C ILE A 715 10.98 -20.59 -13.07
N THR A 716 11.47 -20.11 -11.93
CA THR A 716 12.58 -19.14 -11.88
C THR A 716 13.70 -19.56 -10.92
N ASP A 717 14.87 -18.95 -11.07
CA ASP A 717 16.05 -19.17 -10.23
C ASP A 717 16.72 -17.81 -9.96
N GLU A 718 16.18 -17.04 -8.99
CA GLU A 718 16.56 -15.64 -8.77
C GLU A 718 17.79 -15.45 -7.87
N ASP A 719 18.38 -16.52 -7.33
CA ASP A 719 19.40 -16.42 -6.28
C ASP A 719 20.68 -17.24 -6.57
N GLY A 720 21.36 -16.95 -7.68
CA GLY A 720 22.54 -17.70 -8.15
C GLY A 720 23.74 -17.79 -7.20
N TYR A 721 23.78 -17.03 -6.10
CA TYR A 721 25.02 -16.76 -5.36
C TYR A 721 25.40 -17.72 -4.22
N GLU A 722 24.52 -18.63 -3.76
CA GLU A 722 24.78 -19.37 -2.51
C GLU A 722 25.46 -20.75 -2.69
N TYR A 723 25.77 -21.21 -3.91
CA TYR A 723 26.28 -22.57 -4.12
C TYR A 723 27.72 -22.64 -4.68
N SER A 724 28.69 -22.95 -3.82
CA SER A 724 30.07 -23.32 -4.20
C SER A 724 30.44 -24.77 -3.86
N GLY A 725 29.48 -25.57 -3.37
CA GLY A 725 29.70 -26.95 -2.94
C GLY A 725 29.75 -27.97 -4.08
N ASP A 726 30.91 -28.57 -4.33
CA ASP A 726 31.11 -29.68 -5.29
C ASP A 726 30.73 -29.41 -6.76
N VAL A 727 31.18 -28.26 -7.26
CA VAL A 727 31.15 -27.92 -8.69
C VAL A 727 32.01 -28.87 -9.54
N ALA A 728 33.01 -29.51 -8.91
CA ALA A 728 34.04 -30.30 -9.60
C ALA A 728 33.52 -31.62 -10.18
N SER A 729 32.51 -32.25 -9.57
CA SER A 729 31.89 -33.48 -10.08
C SER A 729 31.07 -33.20 -11.35
N TYR A 730 30.25 -32.16 -11.34
CA TYR A 730 29.40 -31.76 -12.48
C TYR A 730 30.17 -31.10 -13.62
N ALA A 731 31.25 -30.37 -13.33
CA ALA A 731 32.09 -29.76 -14.37
C ALA A 731 32.66 -30.79 -15.35
N LYS A 732 32.77 -32.08 -14.97
CA LYS A 732 33.14 -33.15 -15.90
C LYS A 732 32.03 -33.46 -16.89
N ASP A 733 30.79 -33.64 -16.43
CA ASP A 733 29.65 -34.00 -17.30
C ASP A 733 29.22 -32.84 -18.21
N LEU A 734 29.29 -31.60 -17.70
CA LEU A 734 29.03 -30.39 -18.49
C LEU A 734 30.05 -30.20 -19.62
N LYS A 735 31.28 -30.66 -19.42
CA LYS A 735 32.33 -30.57 -20.44
C LYS A 735 32.01 -31.40 -21.68
N TRP A 736 31.31 -32.53 -21.49
CA TRP A 736 30.86 -33.39 -22.59
C TRP A 736 29.61 -32.82 -23.29
N PHE A 737 28.66 -32.26 -22.55
CA PHE A 737 27.38 -31.83 -23.11
C PHE A 737 27.46 -30.62 -24.06
N PHE A 738 28.35 -29.65 -23.79
CA PHE A 738 28.39 -28.40 -24.57
C PHE A 738 29.59 -28.27 -25.51
N PHE A 739 30.71 -28.95 -25.22
CA PHE A 739 31.96 -28.74 -25.99
C PHE A 739 32.25 -29.84 -27.02
N ASP A 740 31.56 -30.99 -26.97
CA ASP A 740 31.79 -32.06 -27.96
C ASP A 740 31.24 -31.74 -29.36
N HIS A 741 30.38 -30.73 -29.52
CA HIS A 741 29.90 -30.30 -30.84
C HIS A 741 30.75 -29.19 -31.48
N GLU A 742 31.65 -28.56 -30.73
CA GLU A 742 32.50 -27.45 -31.23
C GLU A 742 33.99 -27.82 -31.34
N HIS A 743 34.41 -28.98 -30.83
CA HIS A 743 35.75 -29.51 -31.07
C HIS A 743 35.86 -30.13 -32.47
N THR A 744 35.94 -29.26 -33.48
CA THR A 744 36.66 -29.60 -34.70
C THR A 744 38.11 -29.92 -34.32
N GLU A 745 38.50 -31.18 -34.52
CA GLU A 745 39.84 -31.69 -34.31
C GLU A 745 40.87 -30.83 -35.08
N GLY A 746 41.52 -29.85 -34.42
CA GLY A 746 42.57 -29.09 -35.11
C GLY A 746 43.18 -27.87 -34.43
N SER A 747 42.55 -27.22 -33.44
CA SER A 747 43.09 -25.98 -32.87
C SER A 747 43.88 -26.21 -31.57
N SER A 748 45.21 -26.35 -31.69
CA SER A 748 46.13 -26.35 -30.55
C SER A 748 46.35 -24.92 -30.03
N VAL A 749 45.35 -24.34 -29.38
CA VAL A 749 45.50 -23.01 -28.76
C VAL A 749 46.06 -23.16 -27.34
N SER A 750 47.16 -22.46 -27.08
CA SER A 750 47.92 -22.49 -25.83
C SER A 750 47.10 -21.99 -24.64
N SER A 751 46.97 -22.83 -23.61
CA SER A 751 46.36 -22.50 -22.31
C SER A 751 47.17 -21.40 -21.60
N SER A 752 46.85 -20.13 -21.86
CA SER A 752 47.36 -19.02 -21.05
C SER A 752 46.56 -18.90 -19.74
N ARG A 753 47.27 -18.82 -18.61
CA ARG A 753 46.74 -18.87 -17.23
C ARG A 753 46.04 -17.59 -16.76
N HIS A 754 45.41 -16.83 -17.65
CA HIS A 754 44.77 -15.58 -17.21
C HIS A 754 43.39 -15.81 -16.59
N SER A 755 43.24 -15.24 -15.39
CA SER A 755 42.00 -14.82 -14.72
C SER A 755 41.27 -15.82 -13.80
N LEU A 756 41.56 -15.72 -12.49
CA LEU A 756 40.73 -16.25 -11.40
C LEU A 756 39.36 -15.55 -11.28
N ASN A 757 39.18 -14.36 -11.87
CA ASN A 757 37.89 -13.65 -11.87
C ASN A 757 36.86 -14.27 -12.83
N GLU A 758 37.28 -15.10 -13.79
CA GLU A 758 36.35 -15.89 -14.63
C GLU A 758 35.72 -17.07 -13.89
N GLN A 759 36.20 -17.43 -12.69
CA GLN A 759 35.66 -18.59 -11.97
C GLN A 759 34.30 -18.30 -11.32
N ASN A 760 34.04 -17.06 -10.87
CA ASN A 760 32.79 -16.73 -10.21
C ASN A 760 31.61 -16.67 -11.20
N SER A 761 31.79 -16.06 -12.38
CA SER A 761 30.74 -16.04 -13.42
C SER A 761 30.40 -17.43 -13.99
N ARG A 762 31.28 -18.42 -13.77
CA ARG A 762 31.00 -19.81 -14.14
C ARG A 762 30.08 -20.53 -13.16
N LEU A 763 29.93 -20.07 -11.92
CA LEU A 763 29.08 -20.74 -10.93
C LEU A 763 27.59 -20.54 -11.23
N ASP A 764 27.18 -19.31 -11.54
CA ASP A 764 25.79 -19.00 -11.87
C ASP A 764 25.31 -19.81 -13.09
N LEU A 765 26.18 -19.90 -14.10
CA LEU A 765 25.93 -20.68 -15.31
C LEU A 765 25.63 -22.15 -14.98
N ILE A 766 26.37 -22.75 -14.06
CA ILE A 766 26.23 -24.17 -13.73
C ILE A 766 24.86 -24.45 -13.09
N SER A 767 24.36 -23.53 -12.26
CA SER A 767 23.01 -23.64 -11.66
C SER A 767 21.93 -23.60 -12.73
N TYR A 768 21.96 -22.61 -13.63
CA TYR A 768 21.01 -22.51 -14.74
C TYR A 768 21.04 -23.72 -15.67
N MET A 769 22.23 -24.25 -15.97
CA MET A 769 22.39 -25.44 -16.82
C MET A 769 21.81 -26.69 -16.16
N LYS A 770 22.03 -26.88 -14.86
CA LYS A 770 21.43 -28.01 -14.11
C LYS A 770 19.91 -27.94 -14.14
N LEU A 771 19.35 -26.77 -13.85
CA LEU A 771 17.92 -26.54 -13.91
C LEU A 771 17.37 -26.81 -15.32
N SER A 772 18.07 -26.33 -16.35
CA SER A 772 17.74 -26.59 -17.74
C SER A 772 17.71 -28.07 -18.06
N LEU A 773 18.76 -28.83 -17.73
CA LEU A 773 18.80 -30.28 -17.97
C LEU A 773 17.68 -31.02 -17.25
N LEU A 774 17.41 -30.67 -15.99
CA LEU A 774 16.31 -31.24 -15.20
C LEU A 774 14.96 -30.98 -15.87
N ILE A 775 14.64 -29.72 -16.18
CA ILE A 775 13.35 -29.36 -16.78
C ILE A 775 13.17 -29.97 -18.17
N ASN A 776 14.24 -30.04 -18.98
CA ASN A 776 14.19 -30.70 -20.27
C ASN A 776 13.96 -32.22 -20.15
N SER A 777 14.48 -32.87 -19.10
CA SER A 777 14.21 -34.29 -18.84
C SER A 777 12.77 -34.56 -18.41
N LEU A 778 12.11 -33.57 -17.79
CA LEU A 778 10.73 -33.64 -17.28
C LEU A 778 9.70 -33.04 -18.24
N TRP A 779 10.13 -32.63 -19.43
CA TRP A 779 9.33 -31.83 -20.35
C TRP A 779 7.98 -32.47 -20.70
N CYS A 780 7.95 -33.78 -20.95
CA CYS A 780 6.71 -34.50 -21.27
C CYS A 780 5.70 -34.52 -20.12
N THR A 781 6.16 -34.44 -18.87
CA THR A 781 5.30 -34.40 -17.69
C THR A 781 4.84 -32.97 -17.37
N LEU A 782 5.64 -31.96 -17.72
CA LEU A 782 5.39 -30.55 -17.43
C LEU A 782 4.37 -29.92 -18.41
N VAL A 783 4.40 -30.34 -19.68
CA VAL A 783 3.64 -29.71 -20.77
C VAL A 783 2.20 -30.26 -20.81
N HIS A 784 1.30 -29.57 -20.12
CA HIS A 784 -0.14 -29.87 -20.10
C HIS A 784 -0.94 -28.98 -21.05
N GLU A 785 -1.95 -29.54 -21.72
CA GLU A 785 -2.82 -28.81 -22.65
C GLU A 785 -3.59 -27.62 -22.03
N THR A 786 -3.72 -27.58 -20.71
CA THR A 786 -4.41 -26.52 -19.96
C THR A 786 -3.60 -25.24 -19.81
N ILE A 787 -2.29 -25.28 -20.07
CA ILE A 787 -1.38 -24.14 -19.85
C ILE A 787 -1.73 -23.00 -20.81
N LYS A 788 -1.99 -21.83 -20.23
CA LYS A 788 -2.24 -20.55 -20.89
C LYS A 788 -1.01 -19.63 -20.83
N GLU A 789 -0.24 -19.70 -19.75
CA GLU A 789 1.01 -18.96 -19.54
C GLU A 789 2.11 -19.90 -19.09
N LEU A 790 3.24 -19.88 -19.81
CA LEU A 790 4.44 -20.64 -19.50
C LEU A 790 5.60 -19.68 -19.37
N ASP A 791 6.12 -19.51 -18.15
CA ASP A 791 7.28 -18.68 -17.83
C ASP A 791 8.46 -19.54 -17.38
N LEU A 792 9.40 -19.69 -18.30
CA LEU A 792 10.66 -20.41 -18.19
C LEU A 792 11.82 -19.47 -18.57
N GLY A 793 11.71 -18.17 -18.28
CA GLY A 793 12.70 -17.17 -18.71
C GLY A 793 14.13 -17.41 -18.21
N ALA A 794 14.29 -18.21 -17.15
CA ALA A 794 15.57 -18.63 -16.57
C ALA A 794 16.07 -20.00 -17.07
N ILE A 795 15.35 -20.67 -17.96
CA ILE A 795 15.58 -22.09 -18.31
C ILE A 795 15.79 -22.23 -19.80
N VAL A 796 16.95 -22.77 -20.19
CA VAL A 796 17.23 -23.09 -21.59
C VAL A 796 16.41 -24.31 -21.98
N VAL A 797 15.46 -24.11 -22.91
CA VAL A 797 14.70 -25.21 -23.48
C VAL A 797 15.41 -25.74 -24.72
N MET A 798 15.76 -27.02 -24.67
CA MET A 798 16.51 -27.71 -25.71
C MET A 798 15.67 -27.96 -26.96
N LYS A 799 16.35 -28.10 -28.09
CA LYS A 799 15.74 -28.24 -29.42
C LYS A 799 14.77 -29.42 -29.52
N GLU A 800 15.10 -30.53 -28.86
CA GLU A 800 14.32 -31.76 -28.88
C GLU A 800 12.91 -31.55 -28.30
N ASN A 801 12.77 -30.57 -27.40
CA ASN A 801 11.56 -30.28 -26.66
C ASN A 801 10.65 -29.24 -27.33
N TRP A 802 11.17 -28.47 -28.30
CA TRP A 802 10.39 -27.42 -28.97
C TRP A 802 9.11 -27.95 -29.61
N LYS A 803 9.16 -29.14 -30.25
CA LYS A 803 8.01 -29.74 -30.94
C LYS A 803 6.79 -29.88 -30.04
N SER A 804 6.97 -30.15 -28.75
CA SER A 804 5.84 -30.31 -27.82
C SER A 804 5.13 -28.99 -27.52
N LEU A 805 5.75 -27.82 -27.73
CA LEU A 805 5.08 -26.52 -27.57
C LEU A 805 3.86 -26.42 -28.48
N SER A 806 3.90 -27.02 -29.67
CA SER A 806 2.79 -27.02 -30.62
C SER A 806 1.53 -27.73 -30.10
N SER A 807 1.68 -28.61 -29.11
CA SER A 807 0.57 -29.31 -28.45
C SER A 807 -0.18 -28.43 -27.42
N LEU A 808 0.44 -27.33 -26.98
CA LEU A 808 -0.16 -26.39 -26.03
C LEU A 808 -1.13 -25.42 -26.73
N ALA A 809 -2.25 -25.95 -27.21
CA ALA A 809 -3.23 -25.18 -28.00
C ALA A 809 -3.79 -23.95 -27.27
N ASN A 810 -3.78 -23.95 -25.93
CA ASN A 810 -4.27 -22.85 -25.10
C ASN A 810 -3.20 -21.81 -24.75
N LEU A 811 -1.93 -22.05 -25.08
CA LEU A 811 -0.81 -21.18 -24.71
C LEU A 811 -0.94 -19.81 -25.39
N ARG A 812 -0.96 -18.76 -24.57
CA ARG A 812 -1.07 -17.35 -25.00
C ARG A 812 0.20 -16.56 -24.69
N ILE A 813 0.85 -16.86 -23.58
CA ILE A 813 2.04 -16.18 -23.12
C ILE A 813 3.14 -17.23 -22.95
N LEU A 814 4.26 -17.02 -23.64
CA LEU A 814 5.45 -17.85 -23.50
C LEU A 814 6.64 -16.95 -23.18
N LYS A 815 7.27 -17.18 -22.03
CA LYS A 815 8.57 -16.60 -21.68
C LYS A 815 9.56 -17.74 -21.56
N ILE A 816 10.64 -17.69 -22.31
CA ILE A 816 11.51 -18.87 -22.47
C ILE A 816 12.92 -18.43 -22.84
N CYS A 817 13.91 -19.14 -22.29
CA CYS A 817 15.27 -19.02 -22.77
C CYS A 817 15.52 -20.09 -23.85
N VAL A 818 16.06 -19.69 -24.99
CA VAL A 818 16.30 -20.59 -26.13
C VAL A 818 17.78 -20.58 -26.50
N GLU A 819 18.40 -21.76 -26.42
CA GLU A 819 19.74 -21.96 -26.95
C GLU A 819 19.69 -22.10 -28.47
N ASN A 820 20.50 -21.29 -29.16
CA ASN A 820 20.60 -21.29 -30.63
C ASN A 820 19.23 -21.17 -31.31
N LEU A 821 18.57 -20.04 -31.08
CA LEU A 821 17.28 -19.71 -31.70
C LEU A 821 17.38 -19.87 -33.23
N THR A 822 16.56 -20.76 -33.79
CA THR A 822 16.46 -21.01 -35.24
C THR A 822 15.02 -20.85 -35.71
N THR A 823 14.81 -20.85 -37.02
CA THR A 823 13.46 -20.80 -37.62
C THR A 823 12.59 -21.99 -37.22
N GLU A 824 13.19 -23.14 -36.89
CA GLU A 824 12.49 -24.35 -36.44
C GLU A 824 11.74 -24.11 -35.12
N PHE A 825 12.29 -23.30 -34.21
CA PHE A 825 11.63 -22.95 -32.95
C PHE A 825 10.25 -22.30 -33.20
N PHE A 826 10.20 -21.31 -34.08
CA PHE A 826 8.96 -20.60 -34.41
C PHE A 826 7.92 -21.48 -35.10
N VAL A 827 8.34 -22.48 -35.87
CA VAL A 827 7.44 -23.48 -36.47
C VAL A 827 6.80 -24.38 -35.40
N CYS A 828 7.48 -24.58 -34.28
CA CYS A 828 6.99 -25.39 -33.17
C CYS A 828 6.07 -24.62 -32.20
N LEU A 829 5.92 -23.31 -32.36
CA LEU A 829 5.06 -22.50 -31.51
C LEU A 829 3.57 -22.68 -31.86
N PRO A 830 2.67 -22.74 -30.87
CA PRO A 830 1.24 -22.85 -31.13
C PRO A 830 0.70 -21.54 -31.75
N PRO A 831 -0.27 -21.63 -32.69
CA PRO A 831 -0.78 -20.45 -33.40
C PRO A 831 -1.54 -19.47 -32.49
N GLY A 832 -1.89 -19.88 -31.28
CA GLY A 832 -2.61 -19.10 -30.29
C GLY A 832 -1.75 -18.10 -29.49
N ILE A 833 -0.41 -18.15 -29.61
CA ILE A 833 0.50 -17.26 -28.87
C ILE A 833 0.25 -15.80 -29.21
N ARG A 834 0.19 -14.96 -28.17
CA ARG A 834 0.03 -13.51 -28.23
C ARG A 834 1.28 -12.75 -27.78
N LEU A 835 1.93 -13.24 -26.73
CA LEU A 835 3.17 -12.70 -26.17
C LEU A 835 4.25 -13.77 -26.21
N LEU A 836 5.38 -13.42 -26.82
CA LEU A 836 6.59 -14.23 -26.80
C LEU A 836 7.74 -13.42 -26.21
N GLU A 837 8.31 -13.91 -25.11
CA GLU A 837 9.51 -13.36 -24.51
C GLU A 837 10.66 -14.35 -24.67
N LEU A 838 11.73 -13.91 -25.32
CA LEU A 838 12.93 -14.69 -25.60
C LEU A 838 14.11 -14.07 -24.87
N SER A 839 14.60 -14.77 -23.85
CA SER A 839 15.85 -14.45 -23.17
C SER A 839 16.99 -15.32 -23.70
N CYS A 840 18.21 -14.82 -23.59
CA CYS A 840 19.44 -15.56 -23.88
C CYS A 840 20.25 -15.68 -22.60
N ILE A 841 20.84 -16.84 -22.32
CA ILE A 841 21.91 -16.88 -21.32
C ILE A 841 23.14 -16.24 -21.97
N ALA A 842 23.49 -15.04 -21.54
CA ALA A 842 24.61 -14.22 -22.05
C ALA A 842 26.03 -14.81 -21.84
N THR A 843 26.13 -16.11 -21.57
CA THR A 843 27.34 -16.78 -21.09
C THR A 843 28.17 -17.40 -22.20
N ARG A 844 27.68 -17.38 -23.44
CA ARG A 844 28.54 -17.65 -24.60
C ARG A 844 29.39 -16.41 -24.83
N GLY A 845 30.70 -16.54 -24.56
CA GLY A 845 31.68 -15.45 -24.65
C GLY A 845 31.72 -14.79 -26.03
N LYS A 846 32.59 -13.78 -26.17
CA LYS A 846 32.81 -12.86 -27.32
C LYS A 846 32.93 -13.48 -28.74
N TYR A 847 32.71 -14.78 -28.91
CA TYR A 847 32.91 -15.56 -30.12
C TYR A 847 31.62 -16.05 -30.79
N TRP A 848 30.46 -15.47 -30.48
CA TRP A 848 29.30 -15.59 -31.38
C TRP A 848 29.59 -14.85 -32.69
N SER A 849 30.23 -15.54 -33.64
CA SER A 849 30.14 -15.17 -35.04
C SER A 849 28.78 -15.68 -35.54
N VAL A 850 27.86 -14.75 -35.79
CA VAL A 850 26.56 -14.99 -36.48
C VAL A 850 26.75 -15.61 -37.89
N GLU A 851 28.01 -15.79 -38.33
CA GLU A 851 28.41 -16.22 -39.66
C GLU A 851 28.00 -17.66 -40.03
N ASP A 852 27.65 -18.52 -39.07
CA ASP A 852 27.30 -19.93 -39.35
C ASP A 852 25.79 -20.21 -39.57
N ILE A 853 24.91 -19.19 -39.58
CA ILE A 853 23.48 -19.40 -39.89
C ILE A 853 23.31 -19.51 -41.42
N TYR A 854 23.55 -20.71 -41.96
CA TYR A 854 23.29 -21.03 -43.36
C TYR A 854 21.80 -20.86 -43.70
N TYR A 855 21.51 -19.92 -44.59
CA TYR A 855 20.18 -19.54 -45.06
C TYR A 855 19.48 -20.67 -45.84
N HIS A 856 18.66 -21.44 -45.16
CA HIS A 856 17.61 -22.19 -45.83
C HIS A 856 16.39 -21.29 -46.05
N SER A 857 15.90 -21.24 -47.29
CA SER A 857 14.69 -20.48 -47.67
C SER A 857 13.53 -20.83 -46.73
N VAL A 858 13.20 -19.91 -45.83
CA VAL A 858 12.31 -20.15 -44.70
C VAL A 858 10.86 -20.19 -45.19
N THR A 859 10.15 -21.25 -44.80
CA THR A 859 8.70 -21.39 -44.97
C THR A 859 7.99 -20.36 -44.08
N ARG A 860 6.93 -19.70 -44.56
CA ARG A 860 6.18 -18.70 -43.78
C ARG A 860 5.80 -19.23 -42.40
N ILE A 861 6.17 -18.50 -41.35
CA ILE A 861 5.89 -18.87 -39.95
C ILE A 861 4.44 -18.48 -39.62
N PRO A 862 3.56 -19.45 -39.28
CA PRO A 862 2.15 -19.17 -39.04
C PRO A 862 1.89 -18.80 -37.56
N LEU A 863 2.26 -17.58 -37.18
CA LEU A 863 1.96 -17.01 -35.84
C LEU A 863 0.96 -15.85 -35.94
N PRO A 864 -0.28 -16.09 -36.42
CA PRO A 864 -1.22 -15.03 -36.77
C PRO A 864 -1.72 -14.19 -35.60
N ASN A 865 -1.49 -14.65 -34.36
CA ASN A 865 -1.95 -13.98 -33.14
C ASN A 865 -0.81 -13.31 -32.36
N LEU A 866 0.45 -13.46 -32.77
CA LEU A 866 1.59 -12.88 -32.05
C LEU A 866 1.55 -11.36 -32.21
N ARG A 867 1.48 -10.64 -31.08
CA ARG A 867 1.39 -9.17 -31.03
C ARG A 867 2.57 -8.51 -30.37
N VAL A 868 3.10 -9.14 -29.32
CA VAL A 868 4.25 -8.59 -28.60
C VAL A 868 5.38 -9.59 -28.56
N LEU A 869 6.55 -9.08 -28.90
CA LEU A 869 7.80 -9.81 -28.85
C LEU A 869 8.77 -9.08 -27.93
N VAL A 870 9.14 -9.73 -26.83
CA VAL A 870 10.18 -9.25 -25.91
C VAL A 870 11.44 -10.04 -26.20
N ILE A 871 12.53 -9.36 -26.54
CA ILE A 871 13.80 -10.02 -26.93
C ILE A 871 14.99 -9.29 -26.32
N GLU A 872 16.07 -10.01 -26.14
CA GLU A 872 17.39 -9.37 -25.97
C GLU A 872 17.91 -8.83 -27.30
N ALA A 873 18.70 -7.74 -27.23
CA ALA A 873 19.26 -7.09 -28.40
C ALA A 873 20.05 -8.04 -29.33
N ASN A 874 20.68 -9.08 -28.75
CA ASN A 874 21.42 -10.10 -29.50
C ASN A 874 20.54 -10.90 -30.49
N TYR A 875 19.23 -11.01 -30.26
CA TYR A 875 18.32 -11.72 -31.16
C TYR A 875 17.84 -10.88 -32.34
N LEU A 876 18.11 -9.57 -32.37
CA LEU A 876 17.62 -8.67 -33.43
C LEU A 876 18.09 -9.05 -34.83
N ALA A 877 19.36 -9.43 -35.00
CA ALA A 877 19.85 -9.89 -36.31
C ALA A 877 19.10 -11.11 -36.82
N MET A 878 18.79 -12.05 -35.92
CA MET A 878 18.08 -13.27 -36.29
C MET A 878 16.62 -12.98 -36.68
N LEU A 879 15.96 -12.01 -36.03
CA LEU A 879 14.63 -11.56 -36.45
C LEU A 879 14.63 -11.02 -37.90
N ARG A 880 15.75 -10.48 -38.40
CA ARG A 880 15.85 -10.06 -39.82
C ARG A 880 15.76 -11.25 -40.78
N CYS A 881 16.29 -12.41 -40.38
CA CYS A 881 16.21 -13.64 -41.17
C CYS A 881 14.77 -14.19 -41.22
N LEU A 882 13.94 -13.81 -40.25
CA LEU A 882 12.50 -14.06 -40.26
C LEU A 882 11.82 -12.99 -41.13
N SER A 883 12.11 -12.99 -42.43
CA SER A 883 11.51 -12.10 -43.44
C SER A 883 9.97 -12.15 -43.52
N SER A 884 9.35 -13.01 -42.70
CA SER A 884 7.91 -13.18 -42.53
C SER A 884 7.49 -13.22 -41.05
N LEU A 885 8.02 -12.32 -40.21
CA LEU A 885 7.33 -12.03 -38.95
C LEU A 885 5.85 -11.70 -39.26
N PRO A 886 4.92 -12.18 -38.42
CA PRO A 886 3.51 -12.10 -38.74
C PRO A 886 3.08 -10.63 -38.82
N PRO A 887 2.22 -10.25 -39.77
CA PRO A 887 1.68 -8.89 -39.86
C PRO A 887 0.93 -8.43 -38.61
N SER A 888 0.58 -9.35 -37.70
CA SER A 888 -0.06 -9.06 -36.41
C SER A 888 0.90 -8.53 -35.33
N LEU A 889 2.22 -8.55 -35.57
CA LEU A 889 3.20 -8.07 -34.59
C LEU A 889 3.13 -6.55 -34.48
N GLU A 890 2.67 -6.06 -33.34
CA GLU A 890 2.42 -4.63 -33.08
C GLU A 890 3.57 -3.98 -32.33
N ALA A 891 4.11 -4.67 -31.32
CA ALA A 891 5.12 -4.13 -30.42
C ALA A 891 6.33 -5.06 -30.26
N ILE A 892 7.52 -4.46 -30.18
CA ILE A 892 8.75 -5.15 -29.77
C ILE A 892 9.34 -4.44 -28.56
N GLN A 893 9.67 -5.19 -27.51
CA GLN A 893 10.49 -4.72 -26.40
C GLN A 893 11.87 -5.34 -26.52
N VAL A 894 12.89 -4.50 -26.68
CA VAL A 894 14.28 -4.91 -26.75
C VAL A 894 14.95 -4.63 -25.41
N ARG A 895 15.42 -5.69 -24.76
CA ARG A 895 16.27 -5.59 -23.57
C ARG A 895 17.68 -5.20 -24.01
N TYR A 896 18.17 -4.11 -23.45
CA TYR A 896 19.53 -3.66 -23.70
C TYR A 896 20.53 -4.68 -23.15
N THR A 897 21.56 -4.98 -23.94
CA THR A 897 22.68 -5.85 -23.53
C THR A 897 24.00 -5.12 -23.79
N HIS A 898 24.93 -5.17 -22.84
CA HIS A 898 26.24 -4.50 -22.97
C HIS A 898 27.17 -5.11 -24.04
N ALA A 899 26.84 -6.28 -24.59
CA ALA A 899 27.66 -6.93 -25.60
C ALA A 899 27.68 -6.10 -26.90
N PRO A 900 28.87 -5.82 -27.47
CA PRO A 900 28.96 -5.14 -28.76
C PRO A 900 28.33 -6.03 -29.82
N ILE A 901 27.23 -5.54 -30.39
CA ILE A 901 26.51 -6.20 -31.46
C ILE A 901 27.33 -6.02 -32.74
N ILE A 902 28.07 -7.05 -33.15
CA ILE A 902 28.85 -7.04 -34.40
C ILE A 902 27.95 -7.56 -35.51
N HIS A 903 27.52 -6.67 -36.41
CA HIS A 903 26.71 -7.03 -37.56
C HIS A 903 27.42 -6.61 -38.86
N SER A 904 27.70 -7.58 -39.73
CA SER A 904 28.33 -7.36 -41.04
C SER A 904 27.33 -7.29 -42.20
N LEU A 905 26.03 -7.53 -41.95
CA LEU A 905 25.02 -7.69 -43.00
C LEU A 905 23.92 -6.62 -42.90
N ILE A 906 24.03 -5.61 -43.76
CA ILE A 906 22.96 -4.64 -44.03
C ILE A 906 21.94 -5.33 -44.94
N THR A 907 20.75 -5.64 -44.43
CA THR A 907 19.64 -6.13 -45.25
C THR A 907 18.71 -4.99 -45.63
N GLU A 908 18.16 -5.01 -46.85
CA GLU A 908 17.25 -3.97 -47.34
C GLU A 908 15.88 -3.96 -46.63
N HIS A 909 15.47 -5.06 -45.99
CA HIS A 909 14.18 -5.17 -45.31
C HIS A 909 14.31 -4.89 -43.80
N LYS A 910 13.57 -3.87 -43.34
CA LYS A 910 13.41 -3.51 -41.93
C LYS A 910 12.05 -3.99 -41.40
N LEU A 911 11.99 -4.31 -40.12
CA LEU A 911 10.75 -4.71 -39.44
C LEU A 911 9.79 -3.52 -39.38
N LYS A 912 8.55 -3.74 -39.80
CA LYS A 912 7.49 -2.75 -39.70
C LYS A 912 6.62 -3.12 -38.51
N ILE A 913 6.76 -2.36 -37.43
CA ILE A 913 6.03 -2.51 -36.18
C ILE A 913 5.56 -1.12 -35.76
N ARG A 914 4.58 -1.06 -34.85
CA ARG A 914 4.01 0.20 -34.40
C ARG A 914 4.75 0.74 -33.19
N GLU A 915 5.26 -0.16 -32.34
CA GLU A 915 5.82 0.23 -31.05
C GLU A 915 7.14 -0.45 -30.79
N LEU A 916 8.10 0.34 -30.30
CA LEU A 916 9.41 -0.15 -29.91
C LEU A 916 9.72 0.33 -28.50
N TYR A 917 10.00 -0.62 -27.60
CA TYR A 917 10.42 -0.33 -26.24
C TYR A 917 11.88 -0.73 -26.04
N ILE A 918 12.65 0.15 -25.43
CA ILE A 918 14.00 -0.12 -24.96
C ILE A 918 13.90 -0.34 -23.46
N TYR A 919 14.15 -1.55 -23.00
CA TYR A 919 14.14 -1.87 -21.58
C TYR A 919 15.57 -1.84 -21.03
N ASP A 920 15.83 -0.92 -20.12
CA ASP A 920 17.09 -0.82 -19.40
C ASP A 920 17.03 -1.68 -18.13
N GLY A 921 17.21 -2.99 -18.33
CA GLY A 921 16.94 -4.03 -17.33
C GLY A 921 18.03 -4.28 -16.29
N VAL A 922 18.76 -3.25 -15.85
CA VAL A 922 19.91 -3.38 -14.91
C VAL A 922 19.52 -3.99 -13.55
N GLU A 923 18.23 -4.14 -13.27
CA GLU A 923 17.69 -4.55 -11.98
C GLU A 923 18.02 -6.01 -11.57
N ARG A 924 18.19 -6.95 -12.50
CA ARG A 924 18.23 -8.39 -12.12
C ARG A 924 19.59 -8.95 -11.73
N ASP A 925 20.73 -8.36 -12.14
CA ASP A 925 22.03 -9.05 -11.95
C ASP A 925 23.23 -8.18 -11.56
N TYR A 926 23.14 -6.85 -11.49
CA TYR A 926 24.35 -6.01 -11.52
C TYR A 926 24.40 -4.86 -10.49
N SER A 927 24.02 -5.11 -9.23
CA SER A 927 24.31 -4.17 -8.13
C SER A 927 25.82 -3.95 -7.87
N ARG A 928 26.72 -4.74 -8.48
CA ARG A 928 28.19 -4.61 -8.34
C ARG A 928 28.89 -3.85 -9.47
N TYR A 929 28.20 -3.49 -10.54
CA TYR A 929 28.77 -2.72 -11.65
C TYR A 929 27.91 -1.47 -11.90
N SER A 930 27.76 -0.66 -10.84
CA SER A 930 26.97 0.57 -10.78
C SER A 930 27.42 1.69 -11.74
N ASP A 931 28.47 1.49 -12.55
CA ASP A 931 28.97 2.49 -13.50
C ASP A 931 28.31 2.40 -14.89
N GLY A 932 27.33 1.51 -15.06
CA GLY A 932 26.81 1.13 -16.38
C GLY A 932 25.39 1.55 -16.71
N PHE A 933 24.75 2.49 -15.99
CA PHE A 933 23.44 3.00 -16.43
C PHE A 933 23.53 3.45 -17.88
N MET A 934 22.49 3.15 -18.67
CA MET A 934 22.43 3.62 -20.05
C MET A 934 22.45 5.15 -20.03
N THR A 935 23.63 5.74 -20.29
CA THR A 935 23.74 7.20 -20.45
C THR A 935 22.80 7.63 -21.57
N GLU A 936 22.33 8.88 -21.55
CA GLU A 936 21.52 9.44 -22.63
C GLU A 936 22.17 9.25 -24.01
N LYS A 937 23.51 9.33 -24.07
CA LYS A 937 24.26 9.01 -25.28
C LYS A 937 24.17 7.53 -25.67
N GLY A 938 24.28 6.63 -24.70
CA GLY A 938 24.13 5.19 -24.90
C GLY A 938 22.74 4.79 -25.39
N SER A 939 21.67 5.45 -24.91
CA SER A 939 20.31 5.19 -25.37
C SER A 939 20.09 5.64 -26.81
N VAL A 940 20.62 6.81 -27.19
CA VAL A 940 20.57 7.29 -28.58
C VAL A 940 21.37 6.39 -29.52
N ASP A 941 22.58 5.97 -29.13
CA ASP A 941 23.40 5.08 -29.94
C ASP A 941 22.73 3.70 -30.11
N PHE A 942 22.11 3.18 -29.06
CA PHE A 942 21.33 1.94 -29.12
C PHE A 942 20.07 2.09 -29.99
N ALA A 943 19.32 3.18 -29.85
CA ALA A 943 18.16 3.45 -30.69
C ALA A 943 18.55 3.61 -32.16
N ARG A 944 19.71 4.22 -32.47
CA ARG A 944 20.23 4.29 -33.84
C ARG A 944 20.56 2.92 -34.40
N MET A 945 21.14 2.03 -33.58
CA MET A 945 21.34 0.63 -33.95
C MET A 945 19.98 -0.05 -34.24
N LEU A 946 18.98 0.12 -33.37
CA LEU A 946 17.64 -0.42 -33.60
C LEU A 946 17.00 0.09 -34.91
N ALA A 947 17.26 1.33 -35.30
CA ALA A 947 16.79 1.91 -36.56
C ALA A 947 17.36 1.21 -37.81
N GLU A 948 18.45 0.45 -37.68
CA GLU A 948 18.97 -0.40 -38.75
C GLU A 948 18.12 -1.65 -38.95
N HIS A 949 17.42 -2.11 -37.91
CA HIS A 949 16.62 -3.33 -37.88
C HIS A 949 15.11 -3.07 -38.00
N VAL A 950 14.65 -1.94 -37.47
CA VAL A 950 13.24 -1.54 -37.41
C VAL A 950 13.03 -0.29 -38.27
N ASP A 951 11.95 -0.27 -39.05
CA ASP A 951 11.56 0.89 -39.84
C ASP A 951 10.96 1.95 -38.93
N PHE A 952 11.77 2.90 -38.48
CA PHE A 952 11.34 3.96 -37.57
C PHE A 952 10.25 4.87 -38.17
N ASN A 953 10.06 4.87 -39.50
CA ASN A 953 8.93 5.57 -40.12
C ASN A 953 7.59 4.84 -39.92
N SER A 954 7.62 3.56 -39.56
CA SER A 954 6.44 2.77 -39.23
C SER A 954 6.08 2.83 -37.73
N LEU A 955 7.01 3.31 -36.89
CA LEU A 955 6.77 3.46 -35.47
C LEU A 955 5.81 4.62 -35.20
N GLU A 956 4.75 4.33 -34.48
CA GLU A 956 3.93 5.33 -33.80
C GLU A 956 4.64 5.77 -32.50
N TYR A 957 5.43 4.87 -31.90
CA TYR A 957 5.95 5.04 -30.56
C TYR A 957 7.33 4.42 -30.34
N LEU A 958 8.20 5.17 -29.64
CA LEU A 958 9.49 4.72 -29.13
C LEU A 958 9.56 5.03 -27.62
N GLY A 959 9.57 4.01 -26.77
CA GLY A 959 9.60 4.18 -25.32
C GLY A 959 10.88 3.65 -24.69
N ILE A 960 11.46 4.38 -23.74
CA ILE A 960 12.52 3.87 -22.85
C ILE A 960 11.87 3.52 -21.51
N VAL A 961 11.87 2.23 -21.18
CA VAL A 961 11.34 1.71 -19.92
C VAL A 961 12.49 1.60 -18.93
N THR A 962 12.40 2.38 -17.85
CA THR A 962 13.34 2.36 -16.71
C THR A 962 12.59 2.04 -15.42
N LEU A 963 13.32 1.95 -14.31
CA LEU A 963 12.73 1.77 -12.97
C LEU A 963 11.92 2.98 -12.52
N CYS A 964 12.33 4.18 -12.96
CA CYS A 964 11.69 5.43 -12.59
C CYS A 964 10.41 5.70 -13.41
N GLY A 965 10.18 4.95 -14.49
CA GLY A 965 9.03 5.12 -15.37
C GLY A 965 9.36 4.91 -16.83
N LEU A 966 8.43 5.35 -17.68
CA LEU A 966 8.50 5.27 -19.14
C LEU A 966 8.75 6.65 -19.73
N THR A 967 9.84 6.81 -20.47
CA THR A 967 10.11 8.04 -21.25
C THR A 967 9.75 7.80 -22.71
N VAL A 968 8.85 8.62 -23.26
CA VAL A 968 8.38 8.49 -24.64
C VAL A 968 9.20 9.42 -25.54
N LEU A 969 9.72 8.88 -26.63
CA LEU A 969 10.53 9.58 -27.63
C LEU A 969 9.80 9.61 -28.97
N ASN A 970 10.01 10.69 -29.71
CA ASN A 970 9.68 10.72 -31.13
C ASN A 970 10.63 9.77 -31.89
N PRO A 971 10.13 8.78 -32.65
CA PRO A 971 10.98 7.81 -33.31
C PRO A 971 11.86 8.40 -34.43
N LEU A 972 11.52 9.57 -34.97
CA LEU A 972 12.31 10.22 -36.03
C LEU A 972 13.28 11.27 -35.49
N THR A 973 12.89 12.02 -34.46
CA THR A 973 13.70 13.13 -33.90
C THR A 973 14.43 12.77 -32.61
N PHE A 974 14.03 11.70 -31.93
CA PHE A 974 14.45 11.31 -30.58
C PHE A 974 14.13 12.35 -29.49
N GLU A 975 13.29 13.34 -29.78
CA GLU A 975 12.84 14.31 -28.78
C GLU A 975 11.88 13.66 -27.79
N VAL A 976 12.04 13.97 -26.50
CA VAL A 976 11.15 13.52 -25.43
C VAL A 976 9.78 14.19 -25.61
N LEU A 977 8.73 13.38 -25.72
CA LEU A 977 7.36 13.86 -25.98
C LEU A 977 6.60 14.22 -24.69
N ASP A 978 6.96 13.60 -23.56
CA ASP A 978 6.26 13.77 -22.28
C ASP A 978 7.26 14.04 -21.13
N GLN A 979 7.20 15.24 -20.54
CA GLN A 979 8.06 15.66 -19.41
C GLN A 979 7.34 15.66 -18.05
N ASN A 980 6.08 15.20 -17.98
CA ASN A 980 5.17 15.48 -16.86
C ASN A 980 4.82 14.28 -15.94
N ASN A 981 5.64 13.23 -15.89
CA ASN A 981 5.45 12.12 -14.95
C ASN A 981 6.55 12.04 -13.89
#